data_AF-Q7NBD8-F1
#
_entry.id   AF-Q7NBD8-F1
#
_cell.length_a   1.000
_cell.length_b   1.000
_cell.length_c   1.000
_cell.angle_alpha   90.00
_cell.angle_beta   90.00
_cell.angle_gamma   90.00
#
_symmetry.space_group_name_H-M   'P 1'
#
loop_
_entity.id
_entity.type
_entity.pdbx_description
1 polymer ?
#
loop_
_entity_poly.entity_id
_entity_poly.type
_entity_poly.pdbx_seq_one_letter_code
_entity_poly.pdbx_strand_id
1 'polypeptide(L)'
;MKRKNILKFVSLLGIGSFVMLAAASCTSATTPTPNPEPKPDPMPNPPSGGMNGGNTPTPNPNPPSGGMNGGDNNPGNDGGMDNAAQQLAAARTALTTLINGETANLASYEDYAKIKNELTAAYETAKAVSAKTGATLNEVNEAKTTLDAAILKAASAKNDFDNKNQPLVTAYNNLKTTLQSKTTSLEGLSENKYSSIKNHLSKLFDTGSAITARTLDPTNGERPTLEKVNEANNGIKMAISFDSLKKWKNNADKFNDFEKKPLSKTQLSTGTDSAHNQEQPANWSFAGYSVDLTTRSTGNSQNLPNLNFAQRKVWTSENQPTGKTALVSSPVSSTDVSWIYSLAGEGTKYTLSFEYYGPDTAFLYFPYKLVKQADSSSVALQYSLNKTSSKLINFEPAKTMPTNADQSENGVATTSTTEGRSSSEVLVADEVAAVNNEMNPTPTVSDINIAKVTLSGLTFGENTIEFSVPTNKVAPMIGNMYLTSNSGSQGKIYNEIFGNTSNSSDNSTSVTVDLLTGYSLASGWSTYIGEFKQLMDTQMGESSDSQTRKPSYLVGFIGGPGSRGLTNVDNPIESPSTRNSKRTLTIYVSAPRAGDYYISGSFISTNTSNRLLKFSMDNNDSNSVTINVKAKSNWNALDTFNTGDMSNTNVVQNQMMRALNLKEGVNKIVISGDNHTPYIGNLTFTLNATPSSNTESETRSTT
;
A
#
# COMPACT_ATOMS: atom_id res chain seq x y z
N MET A 1 -36.65 8.25 -16.27
CA MET A 1 -37.57 8.78 -15.27
C MET A 1 -36.84 8.96 -13.93
N LYS A 2 -37.00 10.14 -13.32
CA LYS A 2 -36.67 10.57 -11.93
C LYS A 2 -35.21 10.48 -11.44
N ARG A 3 -34.50 11.63 -11.55
CA ARG A 3 -33.30 11.96 -10.76
C ARG A 3 -33.73 12.36 -9.34
N LYS A 4 -33.12 11.78 -8.30
CA LYS A 4 -33.29 12.21 -6.90
C LYS A 4 -32.14 13.12 -6.50
N ASN A 5 -32.45 14.40 -6.27
CA ASN A 5 -31.57 15.34 -5.58
C ASN A 5 -31.59 15.03 -4.08
N ILE A 6 -30.42 14.76 -3.50
CA ILE A 6 -30.24 14.77 -2.05
C ILE A 6 -29.60 16.12 -1.68
N LEU A 7 -30.43 16.94 -1.05
CA LEU A 7 -30.06 18.18 -0.38
C LEU A 7 -29.43 17.79 0.98
N LYS A 8 -28.17 18.14 1.24
CA LYS A 8 -27.58 18.01 2.59
C LYS A 8 -27.50 19.39 3.23
N PHE A 9 -28.19 19.52 4.36
CA PHE A 9 -28.14 20.67 5.25
C PHE A 9 -26.78 20.76 5.96
N VAL A 10 -26.38 22.01 6.18
CA VAL A 10 -25.12 22.49 6.75
C VAL A 10 -25.02 22.20 8.26
N SER A 11 -23.83 21.83 8.71
CA SER A 11 -23.36 22.09 10.09
C SER A 11 -22.00 22.80 9.98
N LEU A 12 -22.05 24.13 10.08
CA LEU A 12 -20.90 25.03 10.07
C LEU A 12 -20.76 25.62 11.48
N LEU A 13 -19.81 25.10 12.23
CA LEU A 13 -19.35 25.56 13.55
C LEU A 13 -17.86 25.22 13.58
N GLY A 14 -16.88 26.11 13.67
CA GLY A 14 -16.81 27.55 13.57
C GLY A 14 -15.32 27.88 13.51
N ILE A 15 -14.87 28.60 12.48
CA ILE A 15 -13.57 29.29 12.50
C ILE A 15 -13.82 30.63 11.81
N GLY A 16 -13.98 31.67 12.63
CA GLY A 16 -13.97 33.05 12.14
C GLY A 16 -12.55 33.40 11.70
N SER A 17 -12.35 33.56 10.41
CA SER A 17 -11.20 34.25 9.84
C SER A 17 -11.73 35.22 8.81
N PHE A 18 -11.63 36.51 9.13
CA PHE A 18 -11.96 37.60 8.24
C PHE A 18 -10.97 37.60 7.08
N VAL A 19 -11.44 37.19 5.89
CA VAL A 19 -10.76 37.48 4.62
C VAL A 19 -11.30 38.82 4.14
N MET A 20 -10.47 39.86 4.13
CA MET A 20 -10.76 41.07 3.37
C MET A 20 -10.67 40.75 1.88
N LEU A 21 -11.81 40.88 1.21
CA LEU A 21 -11.97 40.79 -0.23
C LEU A 21 -11.39 42.08 -0.86
N ALA A 22 -10.24 41.98 -1.52
CA ALA A 22 -9.74 43.04 -2.40
C ALA A 22 -10.44 42.91 -3.77
N ALA A 23 -11.17 43.95 -4.17
CA ALA A 23 -11.79 44.05 -5.48
C ALA A 23 -10.70 44.18 -6.56
N ALA A 24 -10.66 43.23 -7.49
CA ALA A 24 -9.90 43.34 -8.72
C ALA A 24 -10.60 44.34 -9.65
N SER A 25 -9.96 45.46 -9.94
CA SER A 25 -10.34 46.35 -11.03
C SER A 25 -9.63 45.91 -12.30
N CYS A 26 -10.39 45.53 -13.31
CA CYS A 26 -9.93 45.31 -14.67
C CYS A 26 -9.51 46.65 -15.29
N THR A 27 -8.32 46.72 -15.88
CA THR A 27 -8.03 47.67 -16.96
C THR A 27 -7.28 46.95 -18.08
N SER A 28 -7.77 47.18 -19.28
CA SER A 28 -7.40 46.53 -20.53
C SER A 28 -6.02 46.96 -21.04
N ALA A 29 -5.39 46.06 -21.79
CA ALA A 29 -4.13 46.24 -22.48
C ALA A 29 -4.21 47.26 -23.63
N THR A 30 -3.17 48.08 -23.78
CA THR A 30 -2.73 48.64 -25.07
C THR A 30 -1.20 48.54 -25.20
N THR A 31 -0.80 48.12 -26.39
CA THR A 31 0.50 47.67 -26.93
C THR A 31 1.63 48.73 -26.89
N PRO A 32 2.93 48.35 -26.88
CA PRO A 32 4.07 49.27 -26.71
C PRO A 32 4.75 49.66 -28.04
N THR A 33 5.41 50.83 -28.08
CA THR A 33 6.65 51.17 -28.85
C THR A 33 6.97 52.68 -28.74
N PRO A 34 8.20 53.16 -29.01
CA PRO A 34 9.51 52.72 -28.52
C PRO A 34 10.35 53.88 -27.91
N ASN A 35 11.41 53.49 -27.19
CA ASN A 35 12.49 54.32 -26.64
C ASN A 35 13.23 55.16 -27.71
N PRO A 36 13.74 56.36 -27.36
CA PRO A 36 14.96 56.91 -27.95
C PRO A 36 16.13 56.94 -26.95
N GLU A 37 17.30 56.57 -27.48
CA GLU A 37 18.62 56.45 -26.85
C GLU A 37 19.24 57.75 -26.29
N PRO A 38 20.30 57.62 -25.45
CA PRO A 38 20.85 58.67 -24.59
C PRO A 38 22.09 59.37 -25.19
N LYS A 39 22.42 60.58 -24.71
CA LYS A 39 23.80 61.15 -24.58
C LYS A 39 23.81 62.63 -24.14
N PRO A 40 24.95 63.22 -23.73
CA PRO A 40 25.89 62.87 -22.65
C PRO A 40 26.17 64.08 -21.71
N ASP A 41 26.74 63.80 -20.52
CA ASP A 41 27.38 64.79 -19.65
C ASP A 41 28.62 65.45 -20.28
N PRO A 42 28.96 66.66 -19.82
CA PRO A 42 30.34 67.04 -19.57
C PRO A 42 30.57 67.53 -18.12
N MET A 43 31.47 66.81 -17.42
CA MET A 43 32.35 67.22 -16.30
C MET A 43 33.22 68.46 -16.65
N PRO A 44 34.19 68.95 -15.82
CA PRO A 44 34.49 68.81 -14.37
C PRO A 44 34.94 70.13 -13.69
N ASN A 45 35.12 70.17 -12.34
CA ASN A 45 36.35 70.62 -11.60
C ASN A 45 36.12 70.75 -10.06
N PRO A 46 37.15 70.87 -9.19
CA PRO A 46 37.89 69.76 -8.57
C PRO A 46 38.01 69.87 -7.01
N PRO A 47 38.73 68.97 -6.31
CA PRO A 47 38.82 68.90 -4.85
C PRO A 47 40.15 69.42 -4.28
N SER A 48 40.17 69.82 -2.99
CA SER A 48 41.34 70.01 -2.09
C SER A 48 40.85 70.83 -0.88
N GLY A 49 41.11 70.58 0.40
CA GLY A 49 42.19 69.90 1.10
C GLY A 49 42.74 70.85 2.20
N GLY A 50 42.82 70.40 3.47
CA GLY A 50 43.79 70.96 4.44
C GLY A 50 43.30 71.58 5.76
N MET A 51 43.53 70.82 6.85
CA MET A 51 44.15 71.19 8.15
C MET A 51 43.43 72.01 9.26
N ASN A 52 43.33 71.31 10.41
CA ASN A 52 43.65 71.66 11.81
C ASN A 52 42.91 72.76 12.61
N GLY A 53 42.35 72.32 13.74
CA GLY A 53 42.82 72.79 15.07
C GLY A 53 41.85 73.63 15.92
N GLY A 54 41.32 73.00 16.99
CA GLY A 54 41.36 73.52 18.38
C GLY A 54 40.50 74.73 18.82
N ASN A 55 39.72 74.48 19.88
CA ASN A 55 39.12 75.38 20.88
C ASN A 55 37.83 76.18 20.59
N THR A 56 36.90 76.05 21.56
CA THR A 56 35.70 76.83 21.96
C THR A 56 35.73 78.35 21.65
N PRO A 57 34.62 79.14 21.61
CA PRO A 57 33.34 79.01 22.35
C PRO A 57 32.06 79.47 21.59
N THR A 58 30.87 79.38 22.22
CA THR A 58 29.61 80.02 21.76
C THR A 58 29.75 81.54 21.61
N PRO A 59 29.09 82.16 20.59
CA PRO A 59 28.03 83.13 20.91
C PRO A 59 26.89 83.21 19.86
N ASN A 60 25.72 83.66 20.34
CA ASN A 60 24.59 84.17 19.55
C ASN A 60 25.02 85.37 18.67
N PRO A 61 24.37 85.61 17.51
CA PRO A 61 23.57 86.85 17.40
C PRO A 61 22.28 86.73 16.57
N ASN A 62 21.30 87.56 16.92
CA ASN A 62 20.07 87.95 16.18
C ASN A 62 20.24 89.45 15.76
N PRO A 63 19.35 90.20 15.03
CA PRO A 63 18.24 89.99 14.07
C PRO A 63 18.38 90.88 12.78
N PRO A 64 17.34 91.14 11.95
CA PRO A 64 16.50 92.37 12.09
C PRO A 64 14.97 92.11 11.86
N SER A 65 14.07 92.55 12.75
CA SER A 65 13.44 93.89 12.86
C SER A 65 12.21 94.13 11.95
N GLY A 66 11.06 94.38 12.62
CA GLY A 66 9.93 95.19 12.15
C GLY A 66 8.57 94.47 12.22
N GLY A 67 7.58 94.83 13.05
CA GLY A 67 7.44 95.89 14.03
C GLY A 67 5.95 96.07 14.40
N MET A 68 5.70 96.34 15.70
CA MET A 68 4.64 97.20 16.28
C MET A 68 3.15 96.85 16.05
N ASN A 69 2.21 96.98 16.99
CA ASN A 69 2.18 97.27 18.43
C ASN A 69 0.71 97.10 18.87
N GLY A 70 0.47 96.81 20.15
CA GLY A 70 -0.69 97.36 20.86
C GLY A 70 -1.62 96.35 21.54
N GLY A 71 -1.53 96.27 22.86
CA GLY A 71 -2.66 95.93 23.71
C GLY A 71 -2.39 94.90 24.78
N ASP A 72 -1.56 95.25 25.77
CA ASP A 72 -1.89 94.85 27.15
C ASP A 72 -3.31 95.37 27.43
N ASN A 73 -4.26 94.45 27.51
CA ASN A 73 -5.46 94.56 28.29
C ASN A 73 -5.80 93.14 28.68
N ASN A 74 -5.51 92.79 29.93
CA ASN A 74 -6.31 91.80 30.63
C ASN A 74 -7.78 92.25 30.56
N PRO A 75 -8.71 91.48 29.99
CA PRO A 75 -10.07 91.43 30.50
C PRO A 75 -10.11 90.24 31.45
N GLY A 76 -10.17 90.48 32.75
CA GLY A 76 -11.50 90.73 33.29
C GLY A 76 -12.28 89.43 33.23
N ASN A 77 -12.02 88.60 34.23
CA ASN A 77 -12.98 87.70 34.86
C ASN A 77 -14.41 88.24 34.73
N ASP A 78 -15.18 87.71 33.77
CA ASP A 78 -16.65 87.73 33.70
C ASP A 78 -17.14 86.73 32.61
N GLY A 79 -17.48 85.50 33.02
CA GLY A 79 -18.13 84.50 32.13
C GLY A 79 -17.81 83.01 32.41
N GLY A 80 -17.84 82.60 33.68
CA GLY A 80 -17.35 81.30 34.19
C GLY A 80 -18.14 80.03 33.84
N MET A 81 -18.65 79.85 32.61
CA MET A 81 -19.25 78.57 32.19
C MET A 81 -18.92 78.16 30.74
N ASP A 82 -18.91 79.09 29.78
CA ASP A 82 -18.80 78.75 28.36
C ASP A 82 -17.41 78.24 27.93
N ASN A 83 -16.33 78.77 28.50
CA ASN A 83 -14.96 78.30 28.21
C ASN A 83 -14.70 76.91 28.81
N ALA A 84 -15.18 76.64 30.03
CA ALA A 84 -15.05 75.33 30.67
C ALA A 84 -15.88 74.25 29.95
N ALA A 85 -17.08 74.60 29.48
CA ALA A 85 -17.93 73.71 28.69
C ALA A 85 -17.30 73.39 27.32
N GLN A 86 -16.73 74.39 26.63
CA GLN A 86 -15.99 74.18 25.37
C GLN A 86 -14.75 73.31 25.56
N GLN A 87 -13.98 73.54 26.63
CA GLN A 87 -12.81 72.70 26.96
C GLN A 87 -13.20 71.25 27.27
N LEU A 88 -14.29 71.04 28.02
CA LEU A 88 -14.80 69.70 28.32
C LEU A 88 -15.30 68.99 27.06
N ALA A 89 -16.01 69.69 26.16
CA ALA A 89 -16.47 69.14 24.89
C ALA A 89 -15.31 68.76 23.97
N ALA A 90 -14.26 69.60 23.89
CA ALA A 90 -13.05 69.30 23.14
C ALA A 90 -12.30 68.10 23.72
N ALA A 91 -12.15 68.03 25.05
CA ALA A 91 -11.51 66.90 25.73
C ALA A 91 -12.28 65.57 25.50
N ARG A 92 -13.62 65.61 25.57
CA ARG A 92 -14.48 64.45 25.26
C ARG A 92 -14.36 64.00 23.81
N THR A 93 -14.30 64.95 22.88
CA THR A 93 -14.09 64.66 21.45
C THR A 93 -12.74 63.97 21.24
N ALA A 94 -11.66 64.49 21.83
CA ALA A 94 -10.33 63.89 21.71
C ALA A 94 -10.26 62.49 22.34
N LEU A 95 -10.86 62.28 23.52
CA LEU A 95 -10.96 60.96 24.13
C LEU A 95 -11.73 59.98 23.26
N THR A 96 -12.86 60.42 22.68
CA THR A 96 -13.69 59.60 21.78
C THR A 96 -12.91 59.21 20.53
N THR A 97 -12.14 60.13 19.95
CA THR A 97 -11.27 59.82 18.80
C THR A 97 -10.24 58.72 19.11
N LEU A 98 -9.62 58.75 20.30
CA LEU A 98 -8.71 57.69 20.73
C LEU A 98 -9.43 56.34 20.89
N ILE A 99 -10.59 56.35 21.54
CA ILE A 99 -11.43 55.14 21.72
C ILE A 99 -11.83 54.55 20.37
N ASN A 100 -12.21 55.37 19.39
CA ASN A 100 -12.57 54.91 18.05
C ASN A 100 -11.40 54.22 17.31
N GLY A 101 -10.16 54.45 17.73
CA GLY A 101 -8.97 53.76 17.23
C GLY A 101 -8.75 52.34 17.78
N GLU A 102 -9.54 51.90 18.77
CA GLU A 102 -9.34 50.64 19.51
C GLU A 102 -9.15 49.43 18.59
N THR A 103 -10.04 49.23 17.61
CA THR A 103 -10.01 48.04 16.74
C THR A 103 -8.70 47.95 15.96
N ALA A 104 -8.25 49.07 15.37
CA ALA A 104 -7.01 49.13 14.60
C ALA A 104 -5.78 48.96 15.51
N ASN A 105 -5.80 49.55 16.70
CA ASN A 105 -4.72 49.47 17.65
C ASN A 105 -4.57 48.05 18.22
N LEU A 106 -5.66 47.40 18.63
CA LEU A 106 -5.63 46.04 19.19
C LEU A 106 -5.24 44.97 18.14
N ALA A 107 -5.59 45.16 16.87
CA ALA A 107 -5.28 44.22 15.79
C ALA A 107 -3.76 43.98 15.60
N SER A 108 -2.92 44.96 15.98
CA SER A 108 -1.45 44.84 15.89
C SER A 108 -0.83 43.96 16.98
N TYR A 109 -1.62 43.56 17.98
CA TYR A 109 -1.18 42.81 19.15
C TYR A 109 -1.85 41.42 19.27
N GLU A 110 -2.46 40.91 18.20
CA GLU A 110 -3.10 39.58 18.18
C GLU A 110 -2.14 38.45 18.62
N ASP A 111 -0.87 38.56 18.24
CA ASP A 111 0.17 37.59 18.62
C ASP A 111 0.88 37.96 19.95
N TYR A 112 0.41 38.98 20.68
CA TYR A 112 1.00 39.46 21.93
C TYR A 112 -0.10 39.61 22.99
N ALA A 113 -0.69 38.48 23.40
CA ALA A 113 -1.89 38.46 24.22
C ALA A 113 -1.78 39.29 25.50
N LYS A 114 -0.61 39.32 26.15
CA LYS A 114 -0.38 40.12 27.35
C LYS A 114 -0.45 41.62 27.06
N ILE A 115 0.26 42.09 26.03
CA ILE A 115 0.22 43.49 25.58
C ILE A 115 -1.22 43.87 25.18
N LYS A 116 -1.89 43.01 24.42
CA LYS A 116 -3.28 43.21 23.99
C LYS A 116 -4.23 43.34 25.17
N ASN A 117 -4.11 42.47 26.18
CA ASN A 117 -4.95 42.50 27.38
C ASN A 117 -4.74 43.77 28.20
N GLU A 118 -3.49 44.19 28.43
CA GLU A 118 -3.18 45.45 29.12
C GLU A 118 -3.79 46.65 28.38
N LEU A 119 -3.66 46.69 27.06
CA LEU A 119 -4.21 47.77 26.24
C LEU A 119 -5.74 47.75 26.21
N THR A 120 -6.36 46.56 26.16
CA THR A 120 -7.83 46.40 26.22
C THR A 120 -8.37 46.95 27.54
N ALA A 121 -7.72 46.66 28.68
CA ALA A 121 -8.14 47.19 29.98
C ALA A 121 -8.06 48.73 30.05
N ALA A 122 -7.06 49.34 29.39
CA ALA A 122 -6.97 50.79 29.27
C ALA A 122 -8.11 51.39 28.43
N TYR A 123 -8.48 50.75 27.32
CA TYR A 123 -9.66 51.15 26.54
C TYR A 123 -10.94 51.06 27.33
N GLU A 124 -11.19 49.96 28.06
CA GLU A 124 -12.39 49.81 28.90
C GLU A 124 -12.47 50.89 29.99
N THR A 125 -11.34 51.23 30.60
CA THR A 125 -11.27 52.33 31.58
C THR A 125 -11.62 53.68 30.94
N ALA A 126 -11.08 53.97 29.75
CA ALA A 126 -11.37 55.20 29.02
C ALA A 126 -12.83 55.29 28.56
N LYS A 127 -13.42 54.18 28.10
CA LYS A 127 -14.85 54.08 27.74
C LYS A 127 -15.74 54.37 28.94
N ALA A 128 -15.42 53.83 30.11
CA ALA A 128 -16.17 54.08 31.34
C ALA A 128 -16.20 55.58 31.72
N VAL A 129 -15.06 56.29 31.58
CA VAL A 129 -15.01 57.75 31.80
C VAL A 129 -15.79 58.51 30.73
N SER A 130 -15.67 58.11 29.45
CA SER A 130 -16.40 58.75 28.35
C SER A 130 -17.92 58.66 28.53
N ALA A 131 -18.42 57.51 29.01
CA ALA A 131 -19.85 57.27 29.26
C ALA A 131 -20.41 57.98 30.51
N LYS A 132 -19.57 58.47 31.42
CA LYS A 132 -20.01 59.11 32.66
C LYS A 132 -20.67 60.48 32.39
N THR A 133 -21.97 60.59 32.68
CA THR A 133 -22.81 61.78 32.41
C THR A 133 -22.32 63.05 33.11
N GLY A 134 -21.63 62.91 34.25
CA GLY A 134 -21.06 64.01 35.03
C GLY A 134 -19.52 64.00 35.11
N ALA A 135 -18.82 63.44 34.11
CA ALA A 135 -17.35 63.45 34.12
C ALA A 135 -16.82 64.89 34.09
N THR A 136 -15.89 65.19 35.00
CA THR A 136 -15.23 66.51 35.06
C THR A 136 -14.17 66.65 33.96
N LEU A 137 -13.74 67.89 33.67
CA LEU A 137 -12.66 68.15 32.72
C LEU A 137 -11.36 67.40 33.09
N ASN A 138 -11.02 67.36 34.38
CA ASN A 138 -9.85 66.63 34.87
C ASN A 138 -9.98 65.12 34.64
N GLU A 139 -11.13 64.54 34.97
CA GLU A 139 -11.37 63.09 34.75
C GLU A 139 -11.23 62.71 33.27
N VAL A 140 -11.77 63.54 32.35
CA VAL A 140 -11.67 63.28 30.91
C VAL A 140 -10.23 63.46 30.40
N ASN A 141 -9.52 64.48 30.85
CA ASN A 141 -8.12 64.72 30.47
C ASN A 141 -7.17 63.65 31.03
N GLU A 142 -7.39 63.19 32.25
CA GLU A 142 -6.66 62.07 32.86
C GLU A 142 -6.91 60.80 32.05
N ALA A 143 -8.16 60.44 31.76
CA ALA A 143 -8.49 59.27 30.95
C ALA A 143 -7.86 59.31 29.56
N LYS A 144 -7.89 60.48 28.89
CA LYS A 144 -7.21 60.71 27.61
C LYS A 144 -5.70 60.47 27.73
N THR A 145 -5.07 61.08 28.71
CA THR A 145 -3.61 60.98 28.93
C THR A 145 -3.20 59.55 29.27
N THR A 146 -3.97 58.86 30.11
CA THR A 146 -3.74 57.46 30.47
C THR A 146 -3.90 56.53 29.27
N LEU A 147 -4.93 56.71 28.44
CA LEU A 147 -5.12 55.90 27.23
C LEU A 147 -4.00 56.12 26.21
N ASP A 148 -3.63 57.37 25.96
CA ASP A 148 -2.55 57.73 25.05
C ASP A 148 -1.20 57.12 25.51
N ALA A 149 -0.91 57.22 26.81
CA ALA A 149 0.26 56.57 27.42
C ALA A 149 0.23 55.04 27.29
N ALA A 150 -0.94 54.40 27.46
CA ALA A 150 -1.09 52.96 27.29
C ALA A 150 -0.86 52.51 25.84
N ILE A 151 -1.33 53.28 24.86
CA ILE A 151 -1.10 53.02 23.42
C ILE A 151 0.41 53.09 23.11
N LEU A 152 1.09 54.15 23.57
CA LEU A 152 2.54 54.30 23.39
C LEU A 152 3.34 53.18 24.10
N LYS A 153 2.92 52.82 25.32
CA LYS A 153 3.53 51.73 26.08
C LYS A 153 3.39 50.38 25.36
N ALA A 154 2.22 50.08 24.80
CA ALA A 154 2.00 48.85 24.03
C ALA A 154 2.91 48.77 22.80
N ALA A 155 3.04 49.87 22.06
CA ALA A 155 3.92 49.94 20.89
C ALA A 155 5.40 49.74 21.27
N SER A 156 5.84 50.39 22.35
CA SER A 156 7.19 50.24 22.89
C SER A 156 7.46 48.81 23.37
N ALA A 157 6.54 48.22 24.14
CA ALA A 157 6.68 46.85 24.65
C ALA A 157 6.79 45.81 23.53
N LYS A 158 6.02 45.99 22.44
CA LYS A 158 6.12 45.13 21.26
C LYS A 158 7.48 45.27 20.57
N ASN A 159 7.95 46.49 20.33
CA ASN A 159 9.27 46.72 19.73
C ASN A 159 10.40 46.12 20.57
N ASP A 160 10.34 46.28 21.89
CA ASP A 160 11.30 45.69 22.82
C ASP A 160 11.28 44.15 22.77
N PHE A 161 10.08 43.56 22.74
CA PHE A 161 9.93 42.12 22.61
C PHE A 161 10.55 41.64 21.29
N ASP A 162 10.21 42.29 20.18
CA ASP A 162 10.64 41.90 18.84
C ASP A 162 12.15 41.99 18.69
N ASN A 163 12.75 43.08 19.16
CA ASN A 163 14.20 43.26 19.12
C ASN A 163 14.94 42.21 19.95
N LYS A 164 14.41 41.81 21.12
CA LYS A 164 15.01 40.78 21.97
C LYS A 164 14.81 39.36 21.45
N ASN A 165 13.76 39.12 20.66
CA ASN A 165 13.35 37.78 20.23
C ASN A 165 13.25 37.65 18.69
N GLN A 166 14.01 38.44 17.94
CA GLN A 166 13.97 38.52 16.48
C GLN A 166 13.92 37.16 15.75
N PRO A 167 14.79 36.18 16.08
CA PRO A 167 14.75 34.86 15.47
C PRO A 167 13.42 34.11 15.71
N LEU A 168 12.87 34.22 16.94
CA LEU A 168 11.59 33.60 17.30
C LEU A 168 10.44 34.26 16.54
N VAL A 169 10.40 35.59 16.49
CA VAL A 169 9.35 36.33 15.75
C VAL A 169 9.36 35.93 14.27
N THR A 170 10.55 35.88 13.66
CA THR A 170 10.72 35.45 12.26
C THR A 170 10.25 34.01 12.05
N ALA A 171 10.67 33.07 12.90
CA ALA A 171 10.26 31.68 12.81
C ALA A 171 8.75 31.50 13.00
N TYR A 172 8.16 32.23 13.96
CA TYR A 172 6.74 32.20 14.27
C TYR A 172 5.89 32.70 13.09
N ASN A 173 6.30 33.81 12.47
CA ASN A 173 5.63 34.32 11.27
C ASN A 173 5.78 33.39 10.07
N ASN A 174 6.94 32.74 9.91
CA ASN A 174 7.12 31.71 8.88
C ASN A 174 6.18 30.52 9.09
N LEU A 175 6.00 30.07 10.34
CA LEU A 175 5.01 29.02 10.67
C LEU A 175 3.59 29.52 10.36
N LYS A 176 3.26 30.77 10.77
CA LYS A 176 2.17 31.65 10.28
C LYS A 176 1.76 31.33 8.85
N THR A 177 2.67 31.68 7.95
CA THR A 177 2.52 31.56 6.50
C THR A 177 2.40 30.10 6.06
N THR A 178 3.23 29.21 6.59
CA THR A 178 3.17 27.78 6.24
C THR A 178 1.82 27.16 6.58
N LEU A 179 1.20 27.51 7.70
CA LEU A 179 -0.11 26.99 8.11
C LEU A 179 -1.24 27.36 7.14
N GLN A 180 -1.11 28.47 6.39
CA GLN A 180 -2.10 28.87 5.38
C GLN A 180 -2.20 27.87 4.22
N SER A 181 -1.17 27.05 4.00
CA SER A 181 -1.17 26.01 2.96
C SER A 181 -2.01 24.78 3.29
N LYS A 182 -2.53 24.63 4.52
CA LYS A 182 -3.22 23.43 5.02
C LYS A 182 -4.26 22.87 4.03
N THR A 183 -5.16 23.71 3.54
CA THR A 183 -6.26 23.27 2.67
C THR A 183 -5.72 22.70 1.35
N THR A 184 -4.85 23.44 0.66
CA THR A 184 -4.24 23.01 -0.61
C THR A 184 -3.35 21.78 -0.42
N SER A 185 -2.59 21.69 0.68
CA SER A 185 -1.73 20.53 0.96
C SER A 185 -2.50 19.24 1.25
N LEU A 186 -3.75 19.33 1.70
CA LEU A 186 -4.62 18.17 1.95
C LEU A 186 -5.49 17.80 0.74
N GLU A 187 -5.44 18.58 -0.34
CA GLU A 187 -6.19 18.33 -1.56
C GLU A 187 -5.74 17.04 -2.27
N GLY A 188 -6.69 16.28 -2.80
CA GLY A 188 -6.42 15.00 -3.47
C GLY A 188 -5.97 13.86 -2.53
N LEU A 189 -6.14 14.00 -1.22
CA LEU A 189 -5.90 12.95 -0.22
C LEU A 189 -7.21 12.39 0.38
N SER A 190 -8.34 12.53 -0.34
CA SER A 190 -9.66 12.10 0.13
C SER A 190 -9.90 10.60 -0.01
N GLU A 191 -9.23 9.94 -0.95
CA GLU A 191 -9.35 8.50 -1.16
C GLU A 191 -8.80 7.71 0.05
N ASN A 192 -9.43 6.59 0.38
CA ASN A 192 -9.06 5.78 1.54
C ASN A 192 -7.59 5.36 1.52
N LYS A 193 -7.04 5.02 0.34
CA LYS A 193 -5.64 4.64 0.15
C LYS A 193 -4.64 5.71 0.62
N TYR A 194 -5.03 6.98 0.73
CA TYR A 194 -4.18 8.08 1.22
C TYR A 194 -4.50 8.52 2.65
N SER A 195 -5.35 7.80 3.38
CA SER A 195 -5.84 8.18 4.71
C SER A 195 -4.72 8.45 5.72
N SER A 196 -3.68 7.61 5.79
CA SER A 196 -2.56 7.85 6.71
C SER A 196 -1.71 9.05 6.32
N ILE A 197 -1.54 9.34 5.02
CA ILE A 197 -0.88 10.57 4.54
C ILE A 197 -1.66 11.79 5.02
N LYS A 198 -2.98 11.80 4.80
CA LYS A 198 -3.86 12.88 5.25
C LYS A 198 -3.79 13.06 6.76
N ASN A 199 -3.85 11.97 7.52
CA ASN A 199 -3.79 12.00 8.98
C ASN A 199 -2.44 12.51 9.49
N HIS A 200 -1.33 12.08 8.88
CA HIS A 200 0.01 12.54 9.24
C HIS A 200 0.15 14.05 9.00
N LEU A 201 -0.21 14.54 7.82
CA LEU A 201 -0.18 15.97 7.50
C LEU A 201 -1.09 16.79 8.42
N SER A 202 -2.32 16.30 8.67
CA SER A 202 -3.26 16.98 9.56
C SER A 202 -2.67 17.14 10.97
N LYS A 203 -2.05 16.10 11.53
CA LYS A 203 -1.37 16.16 12.83
C LYS A 203 -0.21 17.17 12.86
N LEU A 204 0.57 17.28 11.78
CA LEU A 204 1.63 18.29 11.67
C LEU A 204 1.06 19.71 11.66
N PHE A 205 0.01 19.95 10.86
CA PHE A 205 -0.69 21.23 10.82
C PHE A 205 -1.35 21.58 12.16
N ASP A 206 -1.96 20.61 12.84
CA ASP A 206 -2.60 20.81 14.15
C ASP A 206 -1.54 21.13 15.23
N THR A 207 -0.37 20.47 15.17
CA THR A 207 0.77 20.78 16.04
C THR A 207 1.27 22.21 15.83
N GLY A 208 1.44 22.63 14.57
CA GLY A 208 1.82 24.00 14.24
C GLY A 208 0.76 25.02 14.67
N SER A 209 -0.51 24.71 14.47
CA SER A 209 -1.63 25.58 14.86
C SER A 209 -1.71 25.76 16.38
N ALA A 210 -1.48 24.69 17.14
CA ALA A 210 -1.42 24.74 18.60
C ALA A 210 -0.24 25.57 19.12
N ILE A 211 0.89 25.60 18.40
CA ILE A 211 2.02 26.48 18.72
C ILE A 211 1.63 27.94 18.50
N THR A 212 1.02 28.27 17.36
CA THR A 212 0.63 29.66 17.07
C THR A 212 -0.48 30.16 17.99
N ALA A 213 -1.40 29.29 18.41
CA ALA A 213 -2.47 29.66 19.34
C ALA A 213 -1.99 30.16 20.71
N ARG A 214 -0.76 29.83 21.14
CA ARG A 214 -0.19 30.34 22.42
C ARG A 214 0.22 31.80 22.37
N THR A 215 0.33 32.40 21.18
CA THR A 215 0.89 33.75 20.97
C THR A 215 2.38 33.87 21.38
N LEU A 216 3.06 34.93 20.96
CA LEU A 216 4.47 35.19 21.28
C LEU A 216 4.65 35.68 22.74
N ASP A 217 3.68 36.44 23.24
CA ASP A 217 3.66 36.98 24.61
C ASP A 217 2.34 36.61 25.32
N PRO A 218 2.21 35.35 25.80
CA PRO A 218 0.99 34.86 26.42
C PRO A 218 0.67 35.57 27.74
N THR A 219 -0.62 35.64 28.08
CA THR A 219 -1.09 36.18 29.38
C THR A 219 -0.78 35.23 30.53
N ASN A 220 -0.75 33.92 30.27
CA ASN A 220 -0.40 32.86 31.19
C ASN A 220 0.22 31.65 30.44
N GLY A 221 1.01 30.85 31.15
CA GLY A 221 1.62 29.63 30.59
C GLY A 221 2.94 29.86 29.83
N GLU A 222 3.41 28.78 29.19
CA GLU A 222 4.70 28.80 28.49
C GLU A 222 4.60 29.44 27.10
N ARG A 223 5.54 30.36 26.83
CA ARG A 223 5.75 30.92 25.49
C ARG A 223 6.28 29.86 24.51
N PRO A 224 5.98 29.96 23.20
CA PRO A 224 6.64 29.18 22.17
C PRO A 224 8.17 29.33 22.22
N THR A 225 8.90 28.25 21.97
CA THR A 225 10.36 28.28 21.83
C THR A 225 10.76 28.26 20.37
N LEU A 226 11.91 28.87 20.05
CA LEU A 226 12.45 28.92 18.69
C LEU A 226 12.59 27.52 18.08
N GLU A 227 13.08 26.56 18.87
CA GLU A 227 13.25 25.16 18.48
C GLU A 227 11.93 24.52 18.05
N LYS A 228 10.91 24.50 18.93
CA LYS A 228 9.61 23.89 18.63
C LYS A 228 8.91 24.53 17.43
N VAL A 229 9.05 25.85 17.27
CA VAL A 229 8.49 26.57 16.11
C VAL A 229 9.18 26.14 14.81
N ASN A 230 10.52 26.06 14.82
CA ASN A 230 11.29 25.61 13.66
C ASN A 230 11.03 24.14 13.32
N GLU A 231 10.97 23.26 14.31
CA GLU A 231 10.63 21.84 14.14
C GLU A 231 9.27 21.67 13.46
N ALA A 232 8.24 22.35 13.95
CA ALA A 232 6.90 22.29 13.37
C ALA A 232 6.88 22.82 11.93
N ASN A 233 7.52 23.97 11.69
CA ASN A 233 7.57 24.59 10.36
C ASN A 233 8.33 23.71 9.35
N ASN A 234 9.49 23.18 9.74
CA ASN A 234 10.29 22.31 8.90
C ASN A 234 9.60 20.97 8.67
N GLY A 235 8.96 20.40 9.69
CA GLY A 235 8.17 19.17 9.59
C GLY A 235 7.06 19.29 8.56
N ILE A 236 6.29 20.39 8.60
CA ILE A 236 5.26 20.65 7.59
C ILE A 236 5.89 20.83 6.20
N LYS A 237 6.90 21.70 6.05
CA LYS A 237 7.55 21.96 4.75
C LYS A 237 8.14 20.73 4.10
N MET A 238 8.80 19.86 4.87
CA MET A 238 9.31 18.59 4.37
C MET A 238 8.17 17.68 3.94
N ALA A 239 7.12 17.53 4.76
CA ALA A 239 6.01 16.64 4.47
C ALA A 239 5.17 17.07 3.26
N ILE A 240 4.99 18.37 3.03
CA ILE A 240 4.26 18.89 1.87
C ILE A 240 5.12 19.05 0.62
N SER A 241 6.42 18.76 0.70
CA SER A 241 7.31 18.80 -0.46
C SER A 241 6.83 17.84 -1.54
N PHE A 242 7.04 18.22 -2.81
CA PHE A 242 6.65 17.41 -3.95
C PHE A 242 7.23 15.98 -3.86
N ASP A 243 8.51 15.85 -3.48
CA ASP A 243 9.19 14.56 -3.42
C ASP A 243 8.60 13.64 -2.34
N SER A 244 8.31 14.18 -1.15
CA SER A 244 7.70 13.40 -0.06
C SER A 244 6.29 12.95 -0.43
N LEU A 245 5.44 13.86 -0.89
CA LEU A 245 4.08 13.53 -1.30
C LEU A 245 4.06 12.54 -2.46
N LYS A 246 4.92 12.70 -3.46
CA LYS A 246 5.04 11.77 -4.58
C LYS A 246 5.50 10.39 -4.12
N LYS A 247 6.52 10.30 -3.25
CA LYS A 247 6.97 9.02 -2.66
C LYS A 247 5.82 8.33 -1.94
N TRP A 248 5.12 9.05 -1.06
CA TRP A 248 4.05 8.47 -0.24
C TRP A 248 2.84 8.05 -1.06
N LYS A 249 2.42 8.87 -2.03
CA LYS A 249 1.31 8.52 -2.94
C LYS A 249 1.64 7.31 -3.80
N ASN A 250 2.81 7.27 -4.44
CA ASN A 250 3.23 6.13 -5.25
C ASN A 250 3.28 4.82 -4.43
N ASN A 251 3.77 4.89 -3.20
CA ASN A 251 3.77 3.75 -2.30
C ASN A 251 2.34 3.31 -1.95
N ALA A 252 1.48 4.24 -1.55
CA ALA A 252 0.08 3.96 -1.24
C ALA A 252 -0.68 3.38 -2.44
N ASP A 253 -0.45 3.89 -3.65
CA ASP A 253 -1.04 3.39 -4.88
C ASP A 253 -0.58 1.96 -5.20
N LYS A 254 0.72 1.68 -5.03
CA LYS A 254 1.28 0.33 -5.19
C LYS A 254 0.61 -0.68 -4.26
N PHE A 255 0.48 -0.35 -2.97
CA PHE A 255 -0.21 -1.22 -2.01
C PHE A 255 -1.73 -1.25 -2.22
N ASN A 256 -2.34 -0.25 -2.84
CA ASN A 256 -3.76 -0.29 -3.18
C ASN A 256 -4.07 -1.29 -4.30
N ASP A 257 -3.09 -1.61 -5.15
CA ASP A 257 -3.15 -2.84 -5.96
C ASP A 257 -2.70 -4.02 -5.10
N PHE A 258 -1.42 -4.37 -5.12
CA PHE A 258 -0.74 -5.19 -4.12
C PHE A 258 0.78 -5.14 -4.34
N GLU A 259 1.54 -5.47 -3.30
CA GLU A 259 2.99 -5.66 -3.36
C GLU A 259 3.32 -7.13 -3.09
N LYS A 260 3.96 -7.78 -4.06
CA LYS A 260 4.57 -9.11 -3.86
C LYS A 260 5.86 -8.97 -3.05
N LYS A 261 6.01 -9.83 -2.05
CA LYS A 261 7.19 -10.00 -1.22
C LYS A 261 7.69 -11.43 -1.38
N PRO A 262 8.57 -11.68 -2.38
CA PRO A 262 9.19 -12.98 -2.56
C PRO A 262 9.92 -13.42 -1.30
N LEU A 263 9.84 -14.71 -0.98
CA LEU A 263 10.57 -15.24 0.17
C LEU A 263 12.07 -15.25 -0.09
N SER A 264 12.85 -14.97 0.94
CA SER A 264 14.31 -15.10 0.91
C SER A 264 14.82 -15.89 2.09
N LYS A 265 15.71 -16.87 1.84
CA LYS A 265 16.38 -17.63 2.90
C LYS A 265 17.11 -16.72 3.89
N THR A 266 17.61 -15.55 3.45
CA THR A 266 18.35 -14.60 4.32
C THR A 266 17.47 -13.90 5.35
N GLN A 267 16.14 -13.95 5.19
CA GLN A 267 15.17 -13.35 6.10
C GLN A 267 14.69 -14.32 7.19
N LEU A 268 15.10 -15.59 7.11
CA LEU A 268 15.03 -16.50 8.25
C LEU A 268 16.09 -16.08 9.25
N SER A 269 15.71 -15.97 10.53
CA SER A 269 16.69 -15.87 11.60
C SER A 269 17.65 -17.06 11.48
N THR A 270 18.95 -16.83 11.68
CA THR A 270 19.93 -17.91 11.79
C THR A 270 19.55 -18.77 12.98
N GLY A 271 18.79 -19.84 12.75
CA GLY A 271 18.52 -20.83 13.77
C GLY A 271 19.85 -21.39 14.26
N THR A 272 19.96 -21.63 15.56
CA THR A 272 21.10 -22.34 16.16
C THR A 272 21.12 -23.83 15.78
N ASP A 273 20.11 -24.28 15.04
CA ASP A 273 19.81 -25.68 14.78
C ASP A 273 20.17 -26.09 13.34
N SER A 274 21.41 -26.52 13.16
CA SER A 274 21.89 -27.12 11.91
C SER A 274 21.12 -28.38 11.50
N ALA A 275 20.40 -29.03 12.43
CA ALA A 275 19.64 -30.24 12.12
C ALA A 275 18.37 -29.95 11.30
N HIS A 276 17.83 -28.72 11.37
CA HIS A 276 16.61 -28.30 10.68
C HIS A 276 16.84 -27.35 9.49
N ASN A 277 18.11 -27.03 9.18
CA ASN A 277 18.47 -26.10 8.09
C ASN A 277 19.28 -26.77 6.97
N GLN A 278 18.92 -28.01 6.61
CA GLN A 278 19.55 -28.72 5.50
C GLN A 278 19.23 -28.06 4.15
N GLU A 279 20.10 -28.25 3.16
CA GLU A 279 19.84 -27.78 1.80
C GLU A 279 18.71 -28.58 1.13
N GLN A 280 17.91 -27.90 0.31
CA GLN A 280 16.93 -28.56 -0.55
C GLN A 280 17.63 -29.60 -1.44
N PRO A 281 17.10 -30.83 -1.53
CA PRO A 281 17.67 -31.87 -2.37
C PRO A 281 17.95 -31.38 -3.78
N ALA A 282 19.13 -31.74 -4.29
CA ALA A 282 19.61 -31.14 -5.52
C ALA A 282 18.77 -31.54 -6.72
N ASN A 283 18.15 -32.73 -6.68
CA ASN A 283 17.24 -33.26 -7.69
C ASN A 283 15.81 -32.69 -7.63
N TRP A 284 15.39 -32.00 -6.57
CA TRP A 284 14.01 -31.51 -6.49
C TRP A 284 13.80 -30.29 -7.40
N SER A 285 12.96 -30.44 -8.43
CA SER A 285 12.52 -29.32 -9.28
C SER A 285 11.39 -28.53 -8.62
N PHE A 286 10.44 -29.23 -7.99
CA PHE A 286 9.36 -28.64 -7.22
C PHE A 286 9.71 -28.59 -5.74
N ALA A 287 9.32 -27.49 -5.10
CA ALA A 287 9.45 -27.26 -3.66
C ALA A 287 8.13 -27.53 -2.92
N GLY A 288 7.13 -28.12 -3.57
CA GLY A 288 5.87 -28.50 -2.96
C GLY A 288 5.38 -29.80 -3.58
N TYR A 289 4.96 -30.75 -2.73
CA TYR A 289 4.45 -32.05 -3.17
C TYR A 289 3.03 -32.31 -2.67
N SER A 290 2.21 -32.99 -3.46
CA SER A 290 0.81 -33.34 -3.14
C SER A 290 0.67 -34.61 -2.31
N VAL A 291 1.78 -35.18 -1.86
CA VAL A 291 1.85 -36.43 -1.08
C VAL A 291 2.64 -36.24 0.20
N ASP A 292 2.36 -37.08 1.19
CA ASP A 292 3.05 -37.03 2.47
C ASP A 292 4.51 -37.43 2.30
N LEU A 293 5.42 -36.52 2.61
CA LEU A 293 6.85 -36.71 2.40
C LEU A 293 7.46 -37.77 3.34
N THR A 294 6.73 -38.20 4.38
CA THR A 294 7.17 -39.25 5.32
C THR A 294 6.92 -40.66 4.83
N THR A 295 6.12 -40.83 3.78
CA THR A 295 5.80 -42.15 3.24
C THR A 295 7.05 -42.76 2.57
N ARG A 296 7.58 -43.83 3.19
CA ARG A 296 8.84 -44.48 2.81
C ARG A 296 8.80 -45.02 1.37
N SER A 297 9.84 -44.73 0.59
CA SER A 297 10.20 -45.53 -0.58
C SER A 297 10.87 -46.82 -0.11
N THR A 298 10.50 -47.98 -0.68
CA THR A 298 10.95 -49.33 -0.31
C THR A 298 12.43 -49.64 -0.59
N GLY A 299 13.32 -48.63 -0.67
CA GLY A 299 14.72 -48.85 -1.08
C GLY A 299 15.77 -47.87 -0.57
N ASN A 300 15.42 -46.85 0.21
CA ASN A 300 16.44 -46.01 0.86
C ASN A 300 15.89 -45.38 2.14
N SER A 301 16.42 -45.82 3.28
CA SER A 301 16.09 -45.37 4.63
C SER A 301 16.80 -44.04 4.99
N GLN A 302 16.96 -43.13 4.04
CA GLN A 302 17.60 -41.84 4.30
C GLN A 302 16.50 -40.84 4.69
N ASN A 303 16.69 -40.22 5.84
CA ASN A 303 15.75 -39.33 6.54
C ASN A 303 15.08 -38.31 5.59
N LEU A 304 13.82 -37.95 5.88
CA LEU A 304 13.23 -36.75 5.27
C LEU A 304 14.24 -35.60 5.37
N PRO A 305 14.52 -34.88 4.27
CA PRO A 305 15.35 -33.70 4.37
C PRO A 305 14.67 -32.70 5.31
N ASN A 306 15.44 -32.21 6.27
CA ASN A 306 14.98 -31.29 7.30
C ASN A 306 15.43 -29.89 6.92
N LEU A 307 14.66 -29.25 6.04
CA LEU A 307 14.98 -27.96 5.44
C LEU A 307 13.99 -26.89 5.92
N ASN A 308 14.49 -25.66 6.10
CA ASN A 308 13.66 -24.50 6.41
C ASN A 308 13.20 -23.76 5.15
N PHE A 309 13.93 -23.87 4.04
CA PHE A 309 13.67 -23.12 2.81
C PHE A 309 13.93 -23.95 1.56
N ALA A 310 13.06 -23.81 0.57
CA ALA A 310 13.22 -24.37 -0.76
C ALA A 310 12.71 -23.41 -1.83
N GLN A 311 13.32 -23.50 -3.02
CA GLN A 311 12.93 -22.74 -4.20
C GLN A 311 12.85 -23.69 -5.40
N ARG A 312 11.94 -23.39 -6.32
CA ARG A 312 11.81 -24.13 -7.58
C ARG A 312 13.13 -24.12 -8.35
N LYS A 313 13.53 -25.32 -8.82
CA LYS A 313 14.76 -25.52 -9.63
C LYS A 313 14.41 -25.94 -11.05
N VAL A 314 15.18 -25.41 -12.00
CA VAL A 314 15.04 -25.67 -13.44
C VAL A 314 16.14 -26.64 -13.89
N TRP A 315 15.79 -27.54 -14.80
CA TRP A 315 16.67 -28.58 -15.35
C TRP A 315 16.79 -28.44 -16.86
N THR A 316 17.74 -29.13 -17.47
CA THR A 316 17.78 -29.28 -18.92
C THR A 316 18.10 -30.72 -19.30
N SER A 317 17.49 -31.19 -20.37
CA SER A 317 17.83 -32.43 -21.07
C SER A 317 18.64 -32.19 -22.34
N GLU A 318 18.86 -30.94 -22.73
CA GLU A 318 19.65 -30.61 -23.92
C GLU A 318 21.12 -30.96 -23.69
N ASN A 319 21.75 -31.52 -24.73
CA ASN A 319 23.13 -31.99 -24.70
C ASN A 319 23.41 -33.02 -23.57
N GLN A 320 22.38 -33.67 -23.04
CA GLN A 320 22.50 -34.76 -22.08
C GLN A 320 22.31 -36.11 -22.76
N PRO A 321 22.92 -37.20 -22.24
CA PRO A 321 22.59 -38.55 -22.68
C PRO A 321 21.09 -38.82 -22.57
N THR A 322 20.55 -39.63 -23.48
CA THR A 322 19.13 -39.97 -23.54
C THR A 322 18.58 -40.36 -22.16
N GLY A 323 17.52 -39.67 -21.72
CA GLY A 323 16.85 -39.93 -20.44
C GLY A 323 17.53 -39.32 -19.21
N LYS A 324 18.59 -38.52 -19.38
CA LYS A 324 19.26 -37.79 -18.29
C LYS A 324 18.97 -36.30 -18.31
N THR A 325 19.05 -35.67 -17.13
CA THR A 325 18.89 -34.23 -16.94
C THR A 325 19.99 -33.65 -16.07
N ALA A 326 20.41 -32.42 -16.36
CA ALA A 326 21.35 -31.64 -15.55
C ALA A 326 20.65 -30.40 -14.96
N LEU A 327 21.09 -29.98 -13.77
CA LEU A 327 20.58 -28.77 -13.12
C LEU A 327 21.05 -27.52 -13.89
N VAL A 328 20.16 -26.56 -14.11
CA VAL A 328 20.51 -25.28 -14.72
C VAL A 328 20.90 -24.30 -13.61
N SER A 329 22.16 -23.89 -13.56
CA SER A 329 22.69 -22.98 -12.54
C SER A 329 22.13 -21.56 -12.65
N SER A 330 21.91 -21.09 -13.88
CA SER A 330 21.39 -19.75 -14.19
C SER A 330 20.34 -19.86 -15.30
N PRO A 331 19.07 -20.18 -14.99
CA PRO A 331 18.01 -20.24 -15.98
C PRO A 331 17.77 -18.84 -16.57
N VAL A 332 17.39 -18.77 -17.85
CA VAL A 332 17.16 -17.48 -18.53
C VAL A 332 15.99 -16.73 -17.91
N SER A 333 14.96 -17.46 -17.46
CA SER A 333 13.85 -16.92 -16.68
C SER A 333 13.99 -17.42 -15.23
N SER A 334 14.09 -16.48 -14.29
CA SER A 334 14.07 -16.80 -12.88
C SER A 334 12.66 -17.16 -12.41
N THR A 335 12.57 -18.02 -11.40
CA THR A 335 11.33 -18.31 -10.68
C THR A 335 11.55 -17.95 -9.22
N ASP A 336 10.66 -17.16 -8.65
CA ASP A 336 10.68 -16.82 -7.23
C ASP A 336 9.73 -17.69 -6.39
N VAL A 337 9.16 -18.75 -6.98
CA VAL A 337 8.33 -19.73 -6.26
C VAL A 337 9.15 -20.47 -5.23
N SER A 338 8.93 -20.06 -3.99
CA SER A 338 9.69 -20.48 -2.83
C SER A 338 8.76 -20.85 -1.68
N TRP A 339 9.25 -21.70 -0.79
CA TRP A 339 8.53 -22.12 0.39
C TRP A 339 9.47 -22.02 1.59
N ILE A 340 8.99 -21.41 2.67
CA ILE A 340 9.47 -21.75 4.00
C ILE A 340 8.82 -23.10 4.33
N TYR A 341 9.65 -24.14 4.41
CA TYR A 341 9.23 -25.51 4.69
C TYR A 341 8.92 -25.73 6.16
N SER A 342 9.63 -25.00 7.02
CA SER A 342 9.53 -25.12 8.46
C SER A 342 10.05 -23.85 9.13
N LEU A 343 9.47 -23.53 10.28
CA LEU A 343 9.99 -22.59 11.26
C LEU A 343 10.38 -23.36 12.53
N ALA A 344 11.00 -24.54 12.35
CA ALA A 344 11.47 -25.39 13.44
C ALA A 344 12.85 -24.94 13.96
N GLY A 345 13.18 -25.39 15.17
CA GLY A 345 14.33 -24.89 15.93
C GLY A 345 13.91 -23.76 16.85
N GLU A 346 14.45 -23.76 18.07
CA GLU A 346 14.15 -22.75 19.08
C GLU A 346 14.49 -21.34 18.56
N GLY A 347 13.52 -20.43 18.62
CA GLY A 347 13.70 -19.04 18.20
C GLY A 347 13.68 -18.81 16.68
N THR A 348 13.47 -19.83 15.84
CA THR A 348 13.38 -19.65 14.38
C THR A 348 12.18 -18.77 13.99
N LYS A 349 12.46 -17.71 13.24
CA LYS A 349 11.52 -16.68 12.81
C LYS A 349 11.76 -16.33 11.35
N TYR A 350 10.72 -15.80 10.71
CA TYR A 350 10.83 -15.16 9.40
C TYR A 350 10.40 -13.70 9.49
N THR A 351 11.26 -12.79 9.02
CA THR A 351 11.02 -11.35 9.15
C THR A 351 10.83 -10.69 7.78
N LEU A 352 9.86 -9.79 7.70
CA LEU A 352 9.59 -8.98 6.51
C LEU A 352 9.50 -7.51 6.91
N SER A 353 10.30 -6.65 6.28
CA SER A 353 10.22 -5.20 6.46
C SER A 353 9.78 -4.49 5.18
N PHE A 354 9.00 -3.43 5.33
CA PHE A 354 8.50 -2.63 4.20
C PHE A 354 8.14 -1.21 4.64
N GLU A 355 8.31 -0.24 3.73
CA GLU A 355 7.74 1.09 3.90
C GLU A 355 6.28 1.09 3.44
N TYR A 356 5.41 1.75 4.19
CA TYR A 356 3.99 1.77 3.97
C TYR A 356 3.37 3.11 4.39
N TYR A 357 2.65 3.74 3.45
CA TYR A 357 1.99 5.03 3.66
C TYR A 357 0.46 4.99 3.40
N GLY A 358 -0.10 3.79 3.21
CA GLY A 358 -1.54 3.55 3.07
C GLY A 358 -2.32 3.57 4.39
N PRO A 359 -3.59 3.13 4.44
CA PRO A 359 -4.38 3.04 5.66
C PRO A 359 -3.69 2.29 6.81
N ASP A 360 -4.00 2.59 8.06
CA ASP A 360 -3.46 1.86 9.22
C ASP A 360 -3.84 0.37 9.30
N THR A 361 -4.58 -0.12 8.30
CA THR A 361 -4.99 -1.50 8.07
C THR A 361 -4.60 -1.96 6.66
N ALA A 362 -4.27 -3.24 6.53
CA ALA A 362 -4.00 -3.89 5.24
C ALA A 362 -4.36 -5.38 5.30
N PHE A 363 -4.36 -6.03 4.15
CA PHE A 363 -4.54 -7.47 4.01
C PHE A 363 -3.23 -8.10 3.55
N LEU A 364 -2.84 -9.18 4.23
CA LEU A 364 -1.72 -10.03 3.89
C LEU A 364 -2.25 -11.36 3.39
N TYR A 365 -1.78 -11.77 2.21
CA TYR A 365 -2.08 -13.07 1.62
C TYR A 365 -0.80 -13.88 1.43
N PHE A 366 -0.89 -15.20 1.57
CA PHE A 366 0.20 -16.12 1.22
C PHE A 366 -0.34 -17.53 1.02
N PRO A 367 0.22 -18.33 0.08
CA PRO A 367 -0.16 -19.73 -0.06
C PRO A 367 0.43 -20.57 1.08
N TYR A 368 -0.31 -21.57 1.55
CA TYR A 368 0.12 -22.46 2.63
C TYR A 368 -0.40 -23.89 2.46
N LYS A 369 0.34 -24.86 3.02
CA LYS A 369 -0.03 -26.29 3.04
C LYS A 369 0.74 -27.08 4.12
N LEU A 370 0.41 -28.35 4.31
CA LEU A 370 1.21 -29.26 5.15
C LEU A 370 2.28 -30.01 4.36
N VAL A 371 3.37 -30.34 5.06
CA VAL A 371 4.38 -31.32 4.61
C VAL A 371 3.95 -32.75 4.96
N LYS A 372 3.42 -32.94 6.18
CA LYS A 372 3.11 -34.22 6.79
C LYS A 372 1.66 -34.23 7.26
N GLN A 373 0.94 -35.32 7.02
CA GLN A 373 -0.46 -35.42 7.40
C GLN A 373 -0.64 -35.50 8.92
N ALA A 374 0.32 -36.11 9.62
CA ALA A 374 0.32 -36.24 11.07
C ALA A 374 0.37 -34.89 11.82
N ASP A 375 0.82 -33.82 11.16
CA ASP A 375 0.94 -32.47 11.73
C ASP A 375 -0.39 -31.70 11.72
N SER A 376 -1.44 -32.25 11.11
CA SER A 376 -2.73 -31.56 10.93
C SER A 376 -3.42 -31.09 12.22
N SER A 377 -3.22 -31.78 13.34
CA SER A 377 -3.77 -31.39 14.65
C SER A 377 -2.85 -30.47 15.47
N SER A 378 -1.59 -30.30 15.06
CA SER A 378 -0.58 -29.51 15.77
C SER A 378 -0.17 -28.24 15.00
N VAL A 379 -0.78 -27.97 13.85
CA VAL A 379 -0.47 -26.81 13.04
C VAL A 379 -0.87 -25.51 13.72
N ALA A 380 0.04 -24.54 13.75
CA ALA A 380 -0.25 -23.17 14.13
C ALA A 380 0.80 -22.22 13.56
N LEU A 381 0.40 -20.97 13.33
CA LEU A 381 1.28 -19.88 12.91
C LEU A 381 0.87 -18.63 13.67
N GLN A 382 1.83 -17.81 14.05
CA GLN A 382 1.58 -16.52 14.66
C GLN A 382 2.45 -15.45 14.03
N TYR A 383 2.02 -14.19 14.14
CA TYR A 383 2.79 -13.04 13.68
C TYR A 383 2.82 -11.94 14.73
N SER A 384 3.91 -11.17 14.78
CA SER A 384 3.93 -9.87 15.43
C SER A 384 4.10 -8.77 14.38
N LEU A 385 3.41 -7.65 14.57
CA LEU A 385 3.57 -6.45 13.74
C LEU A 385 4.28 -5.39 14.58
N ASN A 386 5.36 -4.81 14.07
CA ASN A 386 6.10 -3.71 14.72
C ASN A 386 6.50 -4.02 16.17
N LYS A 387 6.93 -5.27 16.44
CA LYS A 387 7.33 -5.77 17.77
C LYS A 387 6.22 -5.71 18.84
N THR A 388 4.96 -5.66 18.42
CA THR A 388 3.81 -5.83 19.32
C THR A 388 3.64 -7.29 19.73
N SER A 389 2.68 -7.57 20.61
CA SER A 389 2.37 -8.94 21.02
C SER A 389 2.00 -9.81 19.82
N SER A 390 2.43 -11.08 19.85
CA SER A 390 2.12 -12.03 18.79
C SER A 390 0.62 -12.32 18.73
N LYS A 391 0.08 -12.37 17.51
CA LYS A 391 -1.29 -12.72 17.19
C LYS A 391 -1.31 -14.05 16.45
N LEU A 392 -2.21 -14.95 16.84
CA LEU A 392 -2.42 -16.22 16.15
C LEU A 392 -3.08 -15.98 14.79
N ILE A 393 -2.60 -16.70 13.78
CA ILE A 393 -3.29 -16.87 12.50
C ILE A 393 -4.19 -18.09 12.67
N ASN A 394 -5.50 -17.86 12.64
CA ASN A 394 -6.48 -18.90 12.93
C ASN A 394 -6.68 -19.79 11.71
N PHE A 395 -6.60 -21.10 11.95
CA PHE A 395 -6.99 -22.14 11.01
C PHE A 395 -8.23 -22.85 11.52
N GLU A 396 -9.10 -23.30 10.62
CA GLU A 396 -10.22 -24.16 10.97
C GLU A 396 -9.71 -25.43 11.68
N PRO A 397 -10.42 -25.95 12.68
CA PRO A 397 -10.07 -27.21 13.33
C PRO A 397 -10.06 -28.36 12.33
N ALA A 398 -9.07 -29.26 12.46
CA ALA A 398 -9.03 -30.47 11.66
C ALA A 398 -10.33 -31.30 11.88
N LYS A 399 -11.01 -31.67 10.80
CA LYS A 399 -12.17 -32.54 10.86
C LYS A 399 -11.74 -33.93 11.34
N THR A 400 -12.21 -34.34 12.51
CA THR A 400 -12.10 -35.73 12.98
C THR A 400 -13.09 -36.59 12.21
N MET A 401 -12.61 -37.38 11.25
CA MET A 401 -13.39 -38.49 10.70
C MET A 401 -13.54 -39.56 11.79
N PRO A 402 -14.76 -39.99 12.17
CA PRO A 402 -14.92 -41.09 13.11
C PRO A 402 -14.40 -42.38 12.47
N THR A 403 -13.38 -42.98 13.10
CA THR A 403 -12.90 -44.33 12.80
C THR A 403 -13.93 -45.34 13.31
N ASN A 404 -14.87 -45.74 12.46
CA ASN A 404 -15.72 -46.90 12.77
C ASN A 404 -15.02 -48.19 12.32
N ALA A 405 -14.39 -48.85 13.29
CA ALA A 405 -14.34 -50.30 13.33
C ALA A 405 -15.36 -50.75 14.37
N ASP A 406 -16.53 -51.22 13.95
CA ASP A 406 -16.99 -52.61 14.15
C ASP A 406 -18.43 -52.80 13.65
N GLN A 407 -18.76 -54.02 13.24
CA GLN A 407 -20.10 -54.42 12.81
C GLN A 407 -21.05 -54.63 14.00
N SER A 408 -22.28 -54.09 13.95
CA SER A 408 -23.55 -54.86 14.03
C SER A 408 -24.77 -53.99 14.37
N GLU A 409 -25.83 -54.27 13.60
CA GLU A 409 -27.28 -54.23 13.86
C GLU A 409 -28.03 -52.98 14.38
N ASN A 410 -28.95 -52.55 13.49
CA ASN A 410 -30.31 -52.02 13.69
C ASN A 410 -30.57 -50.81 14.61
N GLY A 411 -30.97 -49.70 13.98
CA GLY A 411 -31.64 -48.59 14.65
C GLY A 411 -32.02 -47.44 13.72
N VAL A 412 -33.19 -47.56 13.08
CA VAL A 412 -34.14 -46.56 12.55
C VAL A 412 -33.60 -45.18 12.10
N ALA A 413 -33.89 -44.89 10.83
CA ALA A 413 -33.63 -43.67 10.09
C ALA A 413 -34.29 -42.41 10.68
N THR A 414 -33.52 -41.33 10.74
CA THR A 414 -34.05 -39.96 10.67
C THR A 414 -33.33 -39.24 9.52
N THR A 415 -34.11 -38.88 8.51
CA THR A 415 -33.72 -38.20 7.29
C THR A 415 -33.20 -36.80 7.55
N SER A 416 -31.93 -36.56 7.22
CA SER A 416 -31.44 -35.23 6.86
C SER A 416 -30.52 -35.37 5.65
N THR A 417 -30.96 -34.76 4.55
CA THR A 417 -30.33 -34.73 3.22
C THR A 417 -28.90 -34.23 3.28
N THR A 418 -27.94 -35.13 3.03
CA THR A 418 -26.52 -34.81 2.84
C THR A 418 -26.22 -34.86 1.35
N GLU A 419 -26.26 -33.70 0.68
CA GLU A 419 -25.57 -33.55 -0.60
C GLU A 419 -24.07 -33.35 -0.32
N GLY A 420 -23.24 -34.12 -1.04
CA GLY A 420 -21.80 -34.15 -0.90
C GLY A 420 -21.15 -32.78 -1.17
N ARG A 421 -20.67 -32.12 -0.12
CA ARG A 421 -19.93 -30.86 -0.23
C ARG A 421 -18.49 -31.14 -0.64
N SER A 422 -18.21 -30.93 -1.93
CA SER A 422 -16.86 -30.80 -2.49
C SER A 422 -16.16 -29.58 -1.88
N SER A 423 -14.94 -29.80 -1.39
CA SER A 423 -14.05 -28.81 -0.78
C SER A 423 -13.50 -27.83 -1.82
N SER A 424 -14.23 -26.74 -2.10
CA SER A 424 -13.69 -25.53 -2.74
C SER A 424 -14.50 -24.25 -2.49
N GLU A 425 -15.49 -24.24 -1.59
CA GLU A 425 -16.29 -23.03 -1.30
C GLU A 425 -16.33 -22.75 0.21
N VAL A 426 -15.43 -21.88 0.68
CA VAL A 426 -15.69 -21.01 1.82
C VAL A 426 -15.06 -19.63 1.51
N LEU A 427 -15.85 -18.75 0.90
CA LEU A 427 -15.60 -17.31 0.84
C LEU A 427 -16.83 -16.65 1.45
N VAL A 428 -16.66 -15.94 2.57
CA VAL A 428 -17.74 -15.16 3.19
C VAL A 428 -17.68 -13.73 2.66
N ALA A 429 -18.83 -13.25 2.19
CA ALA A 429 -19.06 -11.91 1.65
C ALA A 429 -19.35 -10.86 2.75
N ASP A 430 -19.19 -9.59 2.36
CA ASP A 430 -19.40 -8.33 3.08
C ASP A 430 -20.55 -8.30 4.12
N GLU A 431 -20.25 -7.90 5.36
CA GLU A 431 -20.89 -6.74 6.02
C GLU A 431 -20.16 -6.32 7.32
N VAL A 432 -19.84 -5.03 7.39
CA VAL A 432 -19.62 -4.10 8.52
C VAL A 432 -19.31 -4.65 9.93
N ALA A 433 -18.09 -4.30 10.39
CA ALA A 433 -17.66 -4.02 11.78
C ALA A 433 -18.05 -4.98 12.91
N ALA A 434 -17.27 -6.07 13.05
CA ALA A 434 -16.85 -6.64 14.33
C ALA A 434 -15.56 -7.45 14.10
N VAL A 435 -14.72 -7.59 15.12
CA VAL A 435 -13.46 -8.38 15.12
C VAL A 435 -13.79 -9.88 14.93
N ASN A 436 -14.10 -10.28 13.71
CA ASN A 436 -14.37 -11.67 13.36
C ASN A 436 -13.13 -12.24 12.66
N ASN A 437 -12.46 -13.15 13.36
CA ASN A 437 -11.39 -13.98 12.80
C ASN A 437 -11.96 -14.81 11.65
N GLU A 438 -11.83 -14.34 10.40
CA GLU A 438 -11.93 -15.22 9.24
C GLU A 438 -10.95 -16.38 9.46
N MET A 439 -11.48 -17.59 9.69
CA MET A 439 -10.65 -18.78 9.87
C MET A 439 -10.15 -19.23 8.50
N ASN A 440 -8.85 -19.42 8.37
CA ASN A 440 -8.27 -19.98 7.17
C ASN A 440 -8.55 -21.49 7.13
N PRO A 441 -8.81 -22.12 5.98
CA PRO A 441 -9.04 -23.57 5.91
C PRO A 441 -7.92 -24.38 6.58
N THR A 442 -8.26 -25.51 7.21
CA THR A 442 -7.23 -26.40 7.76
C THR A 442 -6.26 -26.79 6.64
N PRO A 443 -4.93 -26.62 6.82
CA PRO A 443 -3.98 -27.02 5.79
C PRO A 443 -3.96 -28.53 5.62
N THR A 444 -3.85 -28.97 4.37
CA THR A 444 -3.74 -30.39 3.99
C THR A 444 -2.41 -30.62 3.27
N VAL A 445 -2.06 -31.90 3.06
CA VAL A 445 -0.89 -32.26 2.26
C VAL A 445 -1.18 -32.13 0.76
N SER A 446 -2.41 -32.37 0.32
CA SER A 446 -2.81 -32.44 -1.09
C SER A 446 -3.03 -31.07 -1.73
N ASP A 447 -3.30 -30.04 -0.95
CA ASP A 447 -3.84 -28.77 -1.44
C ASP A 447 -2.98 -27.58 -1.04
N ILE A 448 -3.01 -26.54 -1.87
CA ILE A 448 -2.48 -25.21 -1.55
C ILE A 448 -3.68 -24.33 -1.22
N ASN A 449 -3.78 -23.93 0.03
CA ASN A 449 -4.73 -22.92 0.48
C ASN A 449 -4.08 -21.53 0.40
N ILE A 450 -4.88 -20.46 0.41
CA ILE A 450 -4.38 -19.08 0.49
C ILE A 450 -4.89 -18.46 1.78
N ALA A 451 -3.96 -18.06 2.66
CA ALA A 451 -4.31 -17.38 3.88
C ALA A 451 -4.70 -15.93 3.57
N LYS A 452 -5.62 -15.37 4.36
CA LYS A 452 -5.92 -13.95 4.39
C LYS A 452 -5.83 -13.47 5.84
N VAL A 453 -4.98 -12.49 6.08
CA VAL A 453 -4.74 -11.93 7.41
C VAL A 453 -4.96 -10.43 7.36
N THR A 454 -5.88 -9.93 8.18
CA THR A 454 -6.07 -8.49 8.37
C THR A 454 -5.01 -7.96 9.33
N LEU A 455 -4.15 -7.09 8.82
CA LEU A 455 -3.18 -6.34 9.59
C LEU A 455 -3.82 -5.04 10.10
N SER A 456 -3.54 -4.70 11.35
CA SER A 456 -4.05 -3.49 12.01
C SER A 456 -2.95 -2.86 12.84
N GLY A 457 -2.86 -1.53 12.84
CA GLY A 457 -1.82 -0.79 13.56
C GLY A 457 -0.54 -0.64 12.74
N LEU A 458 -0.66 -0.54 11.42
CA LEU A 458 0.45 -0.17 10.55
C LEU A 458 0.89 1.26 10.86
N THR A 459 2.19 1.46 10.97
CA THR A 459 2.80 2.77 11.19
C THR A 459 3.00 3.51 9.87
N PHE A 460 2.94 4.83 9.90
CA PHE A 460 3.30 5.66 8.75
C PHE A 460 4.81 5.57 8.51
N GLY A 461 5.23 4.93 7.42
CA GLY A 461 6.64 4.66 7.11
C GLY A 461 7.00 3.18 7.31
N GLU A 462 8.10 2.91 8.02
CA GLU A 462 8.62 1.55 8.15
C GLU A 462 7.71 0.67 9.02
N ASN A 463 7.50 -0.56 8.56
CA ASN A 463 6.79 -1.62 9.25
C ASN A 463 7.57 -2.93 9.15
N THR A 464 7.42 -3.78 10.17
CA THR A 464 8.02 -5.12 10.21
C THR A 464 7.00 -6.16 10.67
N ILE A 465 6.89 -7.25 9.93
CA ILE A 465 6.12 -8.45 10.31
C ILE A 465 7.12 -9.56 10.64
N GLU A 466 6.96 -10.19 11.80
CA GLU A 466 7.74 -11.35 12.20
C GLU A 466 6.81 -12.55 12.37
N PHE A 467 7.04 -13.63 11.63
CA PHE A 467 6.34 -14.90 11.76
C PHE A 467 7.10 -15.85 12.67
N SER A 468 6.37 -16.57 13.50
CA SER A 468 6.90 -17.60 14.39
C SER A 468 5.86 -18.69 14.64
N VAL A 469 6.25 -19.71 15.39
CA VAL A 469 5.39 -20.83 15.76
C VAL A 469 5.17 -20.81 17.27
N PRO A 470 3.92 -20.96 17.75
CA PRO A 470 3.66 -21.15 19.17
C PRO A 470 4.37 -22.39 19.73
N THR A 471 4.64 -22.39 21.04
CA THR A 471 5.26 -23.54 21.72
C THR A 471 4.49 -24.84 21.47
N ASN A 472 5.20 -25.95 21.21
CA ASN A 472 4.63 -27.28 20.93
C ASN A 472 3.72 -27.36 19.69
N LYS A 473 3.85 -26.42 18.76
CA LYS A 473 3.14 -26.43 17.46
C LYS A 473 4.12 -26.54 16.30
N VAL A 474 3.57 -26.74 15.10
CA VAL A 474 4.33 -26.80 13.85
C VAL A 474 3.78 -25.78 12.86
N ALA A 475 4.65 -25.10 12.12
CA ALA A 475 4.21 -24.22 11.04
C ALA A 475 3.68 -25.05 9.86
N PRO A 476 2.66 -24.57 9.12
CA PRO A 476 2.48 -25.02 7.76
C PRO A 476 3.65 -24.55 6.89
N MET A 477 3.83 -25.18 5.72
CA MET A 477 4.63 -24.56 4.66
C MET A 477 3.96 -23.25 4.25
N ILE A 478 4.75 -22.21 4.07
CA ILE A 478 4.27 -20.88 3.68
C ILE A 478 5.07 -20.35 2.50
N GLY A 479 4.38 -19.82 1.49
CA GLY A 479 5.00 -19.27 0.28
C GLY A 479 5.11 -17.75 0.28
N ASN A 480 5.31 -17.18 -0.91
CA ASN A 480 5.45 -15.74 -1.13
C ASN A 480 4.28 -14.96 -0.54
N MET A 481 4.59 -13.77 -0.03
CA MET A 481 3.63 -12.93 0.67
C MET A 481 3.16 -11.78 -0.21
N TYR A 482 1.91 -11.39 -0.08
CA TYR A 482 1.28 -10.33 -0.87
C TYR A 482 0.55 -9.38 0.06
N LEU A 483 0.90 -8.10 0.01
CA LEU A 483 0.28 -7.07 0.85
C LEU A 483 -0.57 -6.13 0.02
N THR A 484 -1.78 -5.86 0.46
CA THR A 484 -2.67 -4.88 -0.18
C THR A 484 -3.48 -4.08 0.84
N SER A 485 -3.75 -2.81 0.57
CA SER A 485 -4.72 -2.01 1.32
C SER A 485 -6.16 -2.15 0.80
N ASN A 486 -6.36 -2.93 -0.27
CA ASN A 486 -7.63 -3.09 -0.97
C ASN A 486 -8.06 -4.56 -1.00
N SER A 487 -9.17 -4.88 -0.35
CA SER A 487 -9.74 -6.23 -0.37
C SER A 487 -10.14 -6.69 -1.78
N GLY A 488 -10.46 -5.76 -2.69
CA GLY A 488 -10.81 -6.06 -4.08
C GLY A 488 -9.67 -6.63 -4.93
N SER A 489 -8.42 -6.59 -4.45
CA SER A 489 -7.25 -7.13 -5.16
C SER A 489 -7.09 -8.65 -5.05
N GLN A 490 -7.96 -9.34 -4.29
CA GLN A 490 -7.86 -10.78 -4.04
C GLN A 490 -7.70 -11.61 -5.32
N GLY A 491 -8.53 -11.38 -6.34
CA GLY A 491 -8.46 -12.13 -7.60
C GLY A 491 -7.11 -11.96 -8.32
N LYS A 492 -6.55 -10.75 -8.33
CA LYS A 492 -5.22 -10.48 -8.92
C LYS A 492 -4.10 -11.17 -8.14
N ILE A 493 -4.19 -11.16 -6.82
CA ILE A 493 -3.23 -11.84 -5.94
C ILE A 493 -3.28 -13.35 -6.17
N TYR A 494 -4.48 -13.93 -6.30
CA TYR A 494 -4.64 -15.36 -6.56
C TYR A 494 -4.08 -15.73 -7.93
N ASN A 495 -4.30 -14.86 -8.93
CA ASN A 495 -3.71 -15.00 -10.25
C ASN A 495 -2.18 -15.00 -10.19
N GLU A 496 -1.58 -14.04 -9.49
CA GLU A 496 -0.12 -13.98 -9.31
C GLU A 496 0.43 -15.20 -8.56
N ILE A 497 -0.25 -15.67 -7.49
CA ILE A 497 0.13 -16.88 -6.74
C ILE A 497 0.17 -18.10 -7.67
N PHE A 498 -0.83 -18.29 -8.52
CA PHE A 498 -0.93 -19.48 -9.35
C PHE A 498 -0.40 -19.29 -10.77
N GLY A 499 0.29 -18.19 -11.05
CA GLY A 499 0.84 -17.88 -12.38
C GLY A 499 -0.26 -17.77 -13.44
N ASN A 500 -1.46 -17.37 -13.06
CA ASN A 500 -2.58 -17.20 -13.96
C ASN A 500 -2.53 -15.82 -14.62
N THR A 501 -2.68 -15.77 -15.93
CA THR A 501 -2.90 -14.53 -16.68
C THR A 501 -4.27 -14.61 -17.34
N SER A 502 -5.15 -13.67 -16.99
CA SER A 502 -6.45 -13.49 -17.65
C SER A 502 -6.34 -12.37 -18.68
N ASN A 503 -7.02 -12.48 -19.82
CA ASN A 503 -7.15 -11.35 -20.74
C ASN A 503 -7.93 -10.23 -20.03
N SER A 504 -7.25 -9.14 -19.67
CA SER A 504 -7.63 -8.11 -18.67
C SER A 504 -8.91 -7.30 -18.96
N SER A 505 -10.05 -7.94 -19.12
CA SER A 505 -11.36 -7.28 -19.24
C SER A 505 -12.39 -8.00 -18.38
N ASP A 506 -13.43 -7.30 -17.95
CA ASP A 506 -14.57 -7.87 -17.20
C ASP A 506 -15.30 -8.99 -17.98
N ASN A 507 -15.01 -9.11 -19.28
CA ASN A 507 -15.49 -10.17 -20.17
C ASN A 507 -14.42 -11.23 -20.47
N SER A 508 -13.41 -11.39 -19.60
CA SER A 508 -12.36 -12.39 -19.82
C SER A 508 -12.96 -13.79 -19.93
N THR A 509 -12.76 -14.43 -21.08
CA THR A 509 -13.21 -15.79 -21.32
C THR A 509 -12.07 -16.79 -21.22
N SER A 510 -10.84 -16.37 -20.94
CA SER A 510 -9.70 -17.29 -20.91
C SER A 510 -8.68 -16.94 -19.83
N VAL A 511 -8.06 -17.98 -19.30
CA VAL A 511 -6.97 -17.90 -18.32
C VAL A 511 -5.82 -18.82 -18.75
N THR A 512 -4.61 -18.29 -18.77
CA THR A 512 -3.38 -19.05 -19.05
C THR A 512 -2.61 -19.26 -17.76
N VAL A 513 -2.19 -20.50 -17.50
CA VAL A 513 -1.34 -20.87 -16.36
C VAL A 513 0.10 -20.98 -16.82
N ASP A 514 0.98 -20.18 -16.22
CA ASP A 514 2.41 -20.31 -16.33
C ASP A 514 2.94 -21.38 -15.36
N LEU A 515 3.38 -22.50 -15.92
CA LEU A 515 3.86 -23.64 -15.13
C LEU A 515 5.23 -23.39 -14.47
N LEU A 516 5.99 -22.41 -14.95
CA LEU A 516 7.27 -22.03 -14.36
C LEU A 516 7.09 -21.14 -13.14
N THR A 517 6.19 -20.16 -13.21
CA THR A 517 6.06 -19.10 -12.19
C THR A 517 4.88 -19.29 -11.23
N GLY A 518 3.90 -20.14 -11.57
CA GLY A 518 2.77 -20.44 -10.69
C GLY A 518 3.09 -21.46 -9.59
N TYR A 519 2.52 -21.29 -8.40
CA TYR A 519 2.57 -22.31 -7.36
C TYR A 519 1.81 -23.59 -7.80
N SER A 520 2.49 -24.73 -7.70
CA SER A 520 1.98 -26.03 -8.15
C SER A 520 2.60 -27.17 -7.35
N LEU A 521 1.99 -28.35 -7.40
CA LEU A 521 2.43 -29.52 -6.66
C LEU A 521 2.76 -30.66 -7.61
N ALA A 522 3.86 -31.36 -7.38
CA ALA A 522 4.12 -32.65 -7.99
C ALA A 522 3.80 -33.78 -7.00
N SER A 523 3.41 -34.96 -7.45
CA SER A 523 3.30 -36.11 -6.54
C SER A 523 4.60 -36.90 -6.40
N GLY A 524 5.64 -36.57 -7.18
CA GLY A 524 6.93 -37.26 -7.13
C GLY A 524 8.13 -36.39 -7.52
N TRP A 525 9.29 -36.65 -6.91
CA TRP A 525 10.53 -35.89 -7.15
C TRP A 525 11.05 -35.94 -8.59
N SER A 526 10.64 -36.96 -9.35
CA SER A 526 11.10 -37.20 -10.72
C SER A 526 10.45 -36.26 -11.74
N THR A 527 9.28 -35.72 -11.42
CA THR A 527 8.60 -34.68 -12.22
C THR A 527 9.41 -33.39 -12.14
N TYR A 528 9.64 -32.76 -13.29
CA TYR A 528 10.59 -31.64 -13.36
C TYR A 528 10.21 -30.60 -14.40
N ILE A 529 10.69 -29.38 -14.19
CA ILE A 529 10.60 -28.26 -15.12
C ILE A 529 11.91 -28.21 -15.91
N GLY A 530 11.80 -28.45 -17.22
CA GLY A 530 12.91 -28.45 -18.16
C GLY A 530 12.97 -27.16 -18.97
N GLU A 531 14.16 -26.58 -19.10
CA GLU A 531 14.52 -25.50 -20.01
C GLU A 531 15.00 -26.09 -21.34
N PHE A 532 14.33 -25.69 -22.42
CA PHE A 532 14.61 -26.06 -23.80
C PHE A 532 14.93 -24.79 -24.60
N LYS A 533 16.18 -24.63 -25.05
CA LYS A 533 16.69 -23.46 -25.77
C LYS A 533 16.60 -23.62 -27.29
N GLN A 534 16.52 -24.85 -27.77
CA GLN A 534 16.66 -25.17 -29.20
C GLN A 534 15.34 -25.52 -29.90
N LEU A 535 14.20 -25.48 -29.20
CA LEU A 535 12.91 -25.74 -29.83
C LEU A 535 12.52 -24.61 -30.80
N MET A 536 12.18 -24.96 -32.03
CA MET A 536 11.53 -24.07 -32.98
C MET A 536 10.08 -23.85 -32.55
N ASP A 537 9.67 -22.59 -32.44
CA ASP A 537 8.25 -22.26 -32.42
C ASP A 537 7.74 -22.37 -33.86
N THR A 538 6.85 -23.32 -34.14
CA THR A 538 6.28 -23.53 -35.48
C THR A 538 5.37 -22.38 -35.92
N GLN A 539 5.05 -21.43 -35.02
CA GLN A 539 4.29 -20.22 -35.33
C GLN A 539 5.17 -18.98 -35.60
N MET A 540 6.47 -19.05 -35.32
CA MET A 540 7.42 -17.99 -35.66
C MET A 540 8.19 -18.42 -36.93
N GLY A 541 8.04 -17.67 -38.02
CA GLY A 541 8.74 -17.94 -39.28
C GLY A 541 10.27 -18.08 -39.11
N GLU A 542 10.92 -18.70 -40.11
CA GLU A 542 12.30 -19.22 -40.09
C GLU A 542 13.44 -18.22 -39.72
N SER A 543 13.15 -16.96 -39.40
CA SER A 543 14.14 -15.87 -39.38
C SER A 543 14.52 -15.34 -37.98
N SER A 544 14.78 -16.20 -36.99
CA SER A 544 15.33 -15.73 -35.71
C SER A 544 16.62 -16.46 -35.35
N ASP A 545 17.69 -15.68 -35.30
CA ASP A 545 19.04 -16.02 -34.88
C ASP A 545 19.04 -16.84 -33.57
N SER A 546 19.82 -17.92 -33.51
CA SER A 546 19.84 -18.90 -32.42
C SER A 546 20.11 -18.27 -31.04
N GLN A 547 20.73 -17.08 -31.02
CA GLN A 547 21.09 -16.35 -29.80
C GLN A 547 19.97 -15.51 -29.17
N THR A 548 18.83 -15.30 -29.85
CA THR A 548 17.72 -14.44 -29.34
C THR A 548 16.43 -15.20 -29.00
N ARG A 549 16.42 -16.53 -29.16
CA ARG A 549 15.24 -17.36 -28.89
C ARG A 549 14.99 -17.45 -27.38
N LYS A 550 13.79 -17.08 -26.95
CA LYS A 550 13.34 -17.31 -25.57
C LYS A 550 13.22 -18.82 -25.34
N PRO A 551 13.81 -19.38 -24.27
CA PRO A 551 13.65 -20.79 -23.99
C PRO A 551 12.20 -21.13 -23.67
N SER A 552 11.81 -22.36 -24.02
CA SER A 552 10.56 -22.96 -23.59
C SER A 552 10.77 -23.71 -22.28
N TYR A 553 9.87 -23.51 -21.33
CA TYR A 553 9.84 -24.27 -20.08
C TYR A 553 8.73 -25.30 -20.13
N LEU A 554 9.08 -26.58 -20.02
CA LEU A 554 8.14 -27.68 -20.11
C LEU A 554 8.22 -28.56 -18.87
N VAL A 555 7.07 -29.01 -18.37
CA VAL A 555 7.01 -30.01 -17.30
C VAL A 555 7.05 -31.40 -17.90
N GLY A 556 8.04 -32.19 -17.50
CA GLY A 556 8.26 -33.56 -17.93
C GLY A 556 8.04 -34.59 -16.83
N PHE A 557 8.03 -35.87 -17.21
CA PHE A 557 7.89 -37.00 -16.28
C PHE A 557 6.60 -36.91 -15.45
N ILE A 558 5.52 -36.40 -16.03
CA ILE A 558 4.17 -36.69 -15.57
C ILE A 558 3.82 -38.10 -16.03
N GLY A 559 3.07 -38.87 -15.24
CA GLY A 559 2.51 -40.18 -15.60
C GLY A 559 3.53 -41.15 -16.21
N GLY A 560 4.26 -41.96 -15.44
CA GLY A 560 5.15 -42.98 -16.04
C GLY A 560 5.98 -43.83 -15.05
N PRO A 561 6.47 -45.00 -15.47
CA PRO A 561 7.12 -45.99 -14.58
C PRO A 561 8.58 -45.68 -14.21
N GLY A 562 9.31 -44.96 -15.07
CA GLY A 562 10.75 -44.76 -14.96
C GLY A 562 11.15 -43.68 -13.95
N SER A 563 12.32 -43.83 -13.33
CA SER A 563 13.00 -42.76 -12.60
C SER A 563 13.65 -41.77 -13.58
N ARG A 564 13.88 -40.54 -13.13
CA ARG A 564 14.60 -39.53 -13.91
C ARG A 564 16.11 -39.72 -13.70
N GLY A 565 16.85 -39.93 -14.79
CA GLY A 565 18.31 -39.98 -14.76
C GLY A 565 18.90 -38.60 -14.48
N LEU A 566 19.93 -38.54 -13.62
CA LEU A 566 20.56 -37.29 -13.19
C LEU A 566 22.02 -37.23 -13.65
N THR A 567 22.49 -36.05 -14.02
CA THR A 567 23.90 -35.76 -14.35
C THR A 567 24.38 -34.56 -13.51
N ASN A 568 25.60 -34.63 -12.98
CA ASN A 568 26.26 -33.54 -12.23
C ASN A 568 25.44 -33.04 -11.03
N VAL A 569 24.95 -33.96 -10.20
CA VAL A 569 24.18 -33.61 -9.00
C VAL A 569 24.66 -34.40 -7.80
N ASP A 570 25.04 -33.68 -6.75
CA ASP A 570 25.38 -34.26 -5.46
C ASP A 570 24.12 -34.36 -4.57
N ASN A 571 24.08 -35.34 -3.66
CA ASN A 571 22.97 -35.56 -2.72
C ASN A 571 21.56 -35.70 -3.36
N PRO A 572 21.33 -36.65 -4.28
CA PRO A 572 20.00 -36.93 -4.81
C PRO A 572 19.10 -37.60 -3.75
N ILE A 573 17.94 -37.01 -3.46
CA ILE A 573 16.91 -37.62 -2.61
C ILE A 573 15.71 -38.00 -3.46
N GLU A 574 15.48 -39.31 -3.58
CA GLU A 574 14.45 -39.90 -4.43
C GLU A 574 13.10 -40.12 -3.72
N SER A 575 12.76 -39.31 -2.74
CA SER A 575 11.43 -39.27 -2.13
C SER A 575 10.75 -37.91 -2.42
N PRO A 576 9.41 -37.87 -2.63
CA PRO A 576 8.50 -39.00 -2.71
C PRO A 576 8.57 -39.72 -4.07
N SER A 577 8.58 -41.05 -4.08
CA SER A 577 8.91 -41.88 -5.27
C SER A 577 7.68 -42.38 -6.05
N THR A 578 6.70 -41.52 -6.26
CA THR A 578 5.46 -41.90 -6.96
C THR A 578 5.72 -42.23 -8.44
N ARG A 579 5.04 -43.27 -8.96
CA ARG A 579 5.19 -43.81 -10.32
C ARG A 579 3.85 -43.98 -11.05
N ASN A 580 3.93 -44.21 -12.35
CA ASN A 580 2.78 -44.48 -13.25
C ASN A 580 1.73 -43.37 -13.19
N SER A 581 0.45 -43.69 -13.33
CA SER A 581 -0.66 -42.74 -13.30
C SER A 581 -0.78 -41.98 -11.97
N LYS A 582 -0.20 -42.50 -10.88
CA LYS A 582 -0.12 -41.80 -9.59
C LYS A 582 0.87 -40.63 -9.63
N ARG A 583 1.79 -40.60 -10.59
CA ARG A 583 2.75 -39.50 -10.79
C ARG A 583 2.05 -38.35 -11.51
N THR A 584 1.62 -37.35 -10.76
CA THR A 584 0.74 -36.27 -11.21
C THR A 584 1.36 -34.90 -10.99
N LEU A 585 0.85 -33.92 -11.73
CA LEU A 585 1.07 -32.50 -11.52
C LEU A 585 -0.28 -31.86 -11.14
N THR A 586 -0.32 -31.11 -10.05
CA THR A 586 -1.49 -30.33 -9.63
C THR A 586 -1.22 -28.86 -9.87
N ILE A 587 -2.12 -28.20 -10.59
CA ILE A 587 -2.11 -26.76 -10.84
C ILE A 587 -3.42 -26.14 -10.35
N TYR A 588 -3.44 -24.82 -10.26
CA TYR A 588 -4.60 -24.06 -9.83
C TYR A 588 -4.96 -23.03 -10.91
N VAL A 589 -6.25 -22.96 -11.22
CA VAL A 589 -6.78 -22.17 -12.32
C VAL A 589 -7.88 -21.26 -11.79
N SER A 590 -7.63 -19.96 -11.78
CA SER A 590 -8.61 -18.93 -11.45
C SER A 590 -9.50 -18.66 -12.67
N ALA A 591 -10.62 -19.36 -12.76
CA ALA A 591 -11.57 -19.20 -13.85
C ALA A 591 -12.34 -17.87 -13.66
N PRO A 592 -12.37 -16.99 -14.67
CA PRO A 592 -13.07 -15.71 -14.55
C PRO A 592 -14.57 -15.83 -14.27
N ARG A 593 -15.20 -16.94 -14.70
CA ARG A 593 -16.63 -17.23 -14.56
C ARG A 593 -16.82 -18.74 -14.45
N ALA A 594 -17.94 -19.19 -13.89
CA ALA A 594 -18.29 -20.60 -13.93
C ALA A 594 -18.67 -21.04 -15.37
N GLY A 595 -18.32 -22.26 -15.75
CA GLY A 595 -18.72 -22.84 -17.04
C GLY A 595 -17.78 -23.93 -17.55
N ASP A 596 -17.98 -24.34 -18.80
CA ASP A 596 -17.17 -25.37 -19.46
C ASP A 596 -15.98 -24.75 -20.19
N TYR A 597 -14.76 -25.17 -19.86
CA TYR A 597 -13.52 -24.63 -20.40
C TYR A 597 -12.79 -25.64 -21.28
N TYR A 598 -12.54 -25.26 -22.53
CA TYR A 598 -11.59 -25.95 -23.39
C TYR A 598 -10.16 -25.69 -22.92
N ILE A 599 -9.32 -26.70 -23.03
CA ILE A 599 -7.90 -26.67 -22.69
C ILE A 599 -7.06 -26.67 -23.96
N SER A 600 -6.09 -25.76 -24.04
CA SER A 600 -5.04 -25.76 -25.04
C SER A 600 -3.68 -25.58 -24.39
N GLY A 601 -2.63 -25.97 -25.11
CA GLY A 601 -1.28 -25.85 -24.60
C GLY A 601 -0.27 -26.36 -25.59
N SER A 602 0.99 -26.21 -25.21
CA SER A 602 2.13 -26.68 -25.99
C SER A 602 2.72 -27.96 -25.43
N PHE A 603 3.31 -28.79 -26.30
CA PHE A 603 3.90 -30.06 -25.89
C PHE A 603 5.05 -30.52 -26.81
N ILE A 604 5.88 -31.43 -26.29
CA ILE A 604 6.75 -32.30 -27.09
C ILE A 604 6.56 -33.76 -26.69
N SER A 605 6.61 -34.67 -27.67
CA SER A 605 6.34 -36.09 -27.49
C SER A 605 7.32 -36.96 -28.30
N THR A 606 7.77 -38.07 -27.71
CA THR A 606 8.81 -38.96 -28.27
C THR A 606 8.27 -39.96 -29.29
N ASN A 607 9.15 -40.44 -30.18
CA ASN A 607 8.88 -41.24 -31.38
C ASN A 607 8.33 -42.66 -31.20
N THR A 608 8.09 -43.15 -29.97
CA THR A 608 7.76 -44.57 -29.75
C THR A 608 6.27 -44.87 -29.60
N SER A 609 5.45 -43.90 -29.20
CA SER A 609 4.00 -44.07 -29.04
C SER A 609 3.30 -42.74 -28.77
N ASN A 610 2.05 -42.60 -29.21
CA ASN A 610 1.19 -41.48 -28.80
C ASN A 610 1.11 -41.45 -27.27
N ARG A 611 1.01 -40.25 -26.72
CA ARG A 611 1.07 -40.06 -25.27
C ARG A 611 -0.21 -39.45 -24.75
N LEU A 612 -0.69 -39.97 -23.63
CA LEU A 612 -1.94 -39.55 -23.02
C LEU A 612 -1.71 -38.38 -22.05
N LEU A 613 -2.61 -37.41 -22.13
CA LEU A 613 -2.79 -36.33 -21.18
C LEU A 613 -4.22 -36.38 -20.65
N LYS A 614 -4.34 -36.50 -19.33
CA LYS A 614 -5.62 -36.41 -18.63
C LYS A 614 -5.60 -35.22 -17.69
N PHE A 615 -6.57 -34.34 -17.84
CA PHE A 615 -6.86 -33.22 -16.95
C PHE A 615 -8.13 -33.56 -16.18
N SER A 616 -8.13 -33.39 -14.87
CA SER A 616 -9.30 -33.67 -14.02
C SER A 616 -9.47 -32.60 -12.97
N MET A 617 -10.71 -32.22 -12.69
CA MET A 617 -11.04 -31.34 -11.57
C MET A 617 -10.96 -32.15 -10.28
N ASP A 618 -10.02 -31.84 -9.38
CA ASP A 618 -9.82 -32.52 -8.10
C ASP A 618 -9.81 -34.07 -8.16
N ASN A 619 -9.15 -34.65 -9.17
CA ASN A 619 -9.15 -36.10 -9.44
C ASN A 619 -10.53 -36.72 -9.71
N ASN A 620 -11.53 -35.91 -10.06
CA ASN A 620 -12.85 -36.41 -10.43
C ASN A 620 -12.88 -36.88 -11.88
N ASP A 621 -13.04 -38.18 -12.09
CA ASP A 621 -13.15 -38.79 -13.40
C ASP A 621 -14.38 -38.31 -14.20
N SER A 622 -15.47 -37.93 -13.52
CA SER A 622 -16.68 -37.42 -14.15
C SER A 622 -16.53 -35.99 -14.69
N ASN A 623 -15.49 -35.28 -14.26
CA ASN A 623 -15.12 -33.96 -14.75
C ASN A 623 -13.65 -34.00 -15.18
N SER A 624 -13.41 -34.79 -16.23
CA SER A 624 -12.08 -35.00 -16.79
C SER A 624 -12.07 -34.93 -18.31
N VAL A 625 -10.97 -34.43 -18.87
CA VAL A 625 -10.69 -34.38 -20.30
C VAL A 625 -9.43 -35.20 -20.55
N THR A 626 -9.53 -36.19 -21.43
CA THR A 626 -8.41 -37.05 -21.82
C THR A 626 -8.14 -36.90 -23.31
N ILE A 627 -6.89 -36.61 -23.66
CA ILE A 627 -6.42 -36.52 -25.05
C ILE A 627 -5.19 -37.39 -25.27
N ASN A 628 -5.04 -37.88 -26.50
CA ASN A 628 -3.81 -38.49 -26.98
C ASN A 628 -3.11 -37.55 -27.95
N VAL A 629 -1.86 -37.20 -27.68
CA VAL A 629 -1.05 -36.39 -28.58
C VAL A 629 -0.10 -37.24 -29.42
N LYS A 630 0.11 -36.85 -30.67
CA LYS A 630 0.98 -37.57 -31.61
C LYS A 630 2.43 -37.66 -31.13
N ALA A 631 3.03 -38.83 -31.26
CA ALA A 631 4.48 -39.02 -31.19
C ALA A 631 5.18 -38.32 -32.35
N LYS A 632 6.37 -37.73 -32.10
CA LYS A 632 7.24 -37.21 -33.16
C LYS A 632 8.67 -37.75 -33.09
N SER A 633 9.32 -37.77 -34.26
CA SER A 633 10.66 -38.31 -34.48
C SER A 633 11.79 -37.49 -33.85
N ASN A 634 11.59 -36.19 -33.57
CA ASN A 634 12.63 -35.27 -33.11
C ASN A 634 12.08 -34.14 -32.22
N TRP A 635 12.86 -33.71 -31.23
CA TRP A 635 12.57 -32.56 -30.33
C TRP A 635 13.06 -31.25 -30.93
N ASN A 636 12.68 -30.96 -32.18
CA ASN A 636 13.16 -29.77 -32.88
C ASN A 636 12.11 -28.65 -32.89
N ALA A 637 10.86 -28.96 -32.54
CA ALA A 637 9.75 -28.03 -32.60
C ALA A 637 8.77 -28.27 -31.44
N LEU A 638 8.15 -27.20 -30.99
CA LEU A 638 7.04 -27.25 -30.04
C LEU A 638 5.73 -27.44 -30.82
N ASP A 639 4.93 -28.42 -30.41
CA ASP A 639 3.59 -28.64 -30.95
C ASP A 639 2.53 -28.07 -30.03
N THR A 640 1.30 -27.96 -30.55
CA THR A 640 0.15 -27.49 -29.80
C THR A 640 -1.01 -28.47 -29.86
N PHE A 641 -1.78 -28.51 -28.78
CA PHE A 641 -3.09 -29.17 -28.72
C PHE A 641 -4.15 -28.14 -28.34
N ASN A 642 -5.38 -28.36 -28.81
CA ASN A 642 -6.56 -27.62 -28.38
C ASN A 642 -7.75 -28.57 -28.39
N THR A 643 -8.35 -28.78 -27.23
CA THR A 643 -9.47 -29.70 -27.02
C THR A 643 -10.78 -29.22 -27.67
N GLY A 644 -10.93 -27.90 -27.86
CA GLY A 644 -12.06 -27.29 -28.57
C GLY A 644 -11.91 -27.28 -30.09
N ASP A 645 -10.71 -27.52 -30.62
CA ASP A 645 -10.47 -27.56 -32.07
C ASP A 645 -10.54 -28.99 -32.59
N MET A 646 -11.66 -29.33 -33.24
CA MET A 646 -11.85 -30.65 -33.85
C MET A 646 -10.97 -30.90 -35.09
N SER A 647 -10.37 -29.85 -35.67
CA SER A 647 -9.46 -29.97 -36.81
C SER A 647 -8.01 -30.20 -36.39
N ASN A 648 -7.71 -30.15 -35.08
CA ASN A 648 -6.36 -30.30 -34.57
C ASN A 648 -5.82 -31.72 -34.84
N THR A 649 -5.01 -31.82 -35.90
CA THR A 649 -4.44 -33.08 -36.36
C THR A 649 -3.43 -33.70 -35.39
N ASN A 650 -2.96 -32.96 -34.37
CA ASN A 650 -2.03 -33.49 -33.37
C ASN A 650 -2.73 -34.31 -32.28
N VAL A 651 -4.06 -34.28 -32.20
CA VAL A 651 -4.87 -35.07 -31.27
C VAL A 651 -5.40 -36.33 -31.98
N VAL A 652 -5.07 -37.52 -31.46
CA VAL A 652 -5.29 -38.81 -32.18
C VAL A 652 -6.60 -39.50 -31.82
N GLN A 653 -7.20 -39.19 -30.67
CA GLN A 653 -8.47 -39.79 -30.23
C GLN A 653 -9.35 -38.77 -29.50
N ASN A 654 -10.66 -38.93 -29.68
CA ASN A 654 -11.71 -38.05 -29.18
C ASN A 654 -12.52 -38.81 -28.11
N GLN A 655 -12.36 -38.47 -26.83
CA GLN A 655 -13.35 -38.85 -25.80
C GLN A 655 -14.56 -37.91 -25.87
N MET A 656 -15.71 -38.35 -25.36
CA MET A 656 -16.98 -37.61 -25.38
C MET A 656 -16.91 -36.23 -24.71
N MET A 657 -16.00 -36.04 -23.73
CA MET A 657 -15.82 -34.77 -23.01
C MET A 657 -14.56 -34.03 -23.48
N ARG A 658 -14.76 -32.77 -23.90
CA ARG A 658 -13.71 -31.90 -24.45
C ARG A 658 -13.42 -30.67 -23.58
N ALA A 659 -14.26 -30.40 -22.60
CA ALA A 659 -14.13 -29.26 -21.71
C ALA A 659 -14.21 -29.71 -20.25
N LEU A 660 -13.54 -28.97 -19.37
CA LEU A 660 -13.68 -29.12 -17.92
C LEU A 660 -14.71 -28.14 -17.40
N ASN A 661 -15.62 -28.60 -16.56
CA ASN A 661 -16.53 -27.70 -15.86
C ASN A 661 -15.78 -27.06 -14.68
N LEU A 662 -15.60 -25.74 -14.73
CA LEU A 662 -14.90 -24.96 -13.70
C LEU A 662 -15.90 -24.05 -12.97
N LYS A 663 -15.68 -23.88 -11.67
CA LYS A 663 -16.36 -22.86 -10.86
C LYS A 663 -15.68 -21.51 -11.07
N GLU A 664 -16.40 -20.41 -10.84
CA GLU A 664 -15.76 -19.10 -10.77
C GLU A 664 -14.72 -19.06 -9.64
N GLY A 665 -13.58 -18.43 -9.89
CA GLY A 665 -12.46 -18.40 -8.95
C GLY A 665 -11.52 -19.61 -9.09
N VAL A 666 -10.81 -19.95 -8.03
CA VAL A 666 -9.69 -20.91 -8.07
C VAL A 666 -10.20 -22.35 -8.13
N ASN A 667 -9.76 -23.10 -9.13
CA ASN A 667 -10.05 -24.52 -9.33
C ASN A 667 -8.76 -25.35 -9.29
N LYS A 668 -8.79 -26.50 -8.61
CA LYS A 668 -7.68 -27.45 -8.58
C LYS A 668 -7.77 -28.42 -9.75
N ILE A 669 -6.75 -28.40 -10.62
CA ILE A 669 -6.66 -29.30 -11.78
C ILE A 669 -5.51 -30.28 -11.59
N VAL A 670 -5.80 -31.56 -11.69
CA VAL A 670 -4.81 -32.63 -11.63
C VAL A 670 -4.54 -33.17 -13.03
N ILE A 671 -3.27 -33.12 -13.40
CA ILE A 671 -2.72 -33.58 -14.68
C ILE A 671 -2.04 -34.92 -14.45
N SER A 672 -2.45 -35.91 -15.23
CA SER A 672 -1.97 -37.28 -15.16
C SER A 672 -1.85 -37.90 -16.56
N GLY A 673 -1.36 -39.13 -16.63
CA GLY A 673 -1.40 -39.92 -17.86
C GLY A 673 -0.98 -41.37 -17.63
N ASP A 674 -0.99 -42.17 -18.69
CA ASP A 674 -0.57 -43.56 -18.68
C ASP A 674 0.76 -43.75 -19.46
N ASN A 675 1.77 -44.28 -18.79
CA ASN A 675 3.01 -44.73 -19.43
C ASN A 675 3.79 -43.67 -20.27
N HIS A 676 4.19 -42.57 -19.62
CA HIS A 676 4.96 -41.39 -20.06
C HIS A 676 4.15 -40.33 -20.82
N THR A 677 3.45 -39.47 -20.07
CA THR A 677 2.82 -38.24 -20.57
C THR A 677 3.82 -37.37 -21.37
N PRO A 678 3.40 -36.64 -22.41
CA PRO A 678 4.27 -35.70 -23.11
C PRO A 678 4.80 -34.63 -22.15
N TYR A 679 5.88 -33.97 -22.55
CA TYR A 679 6.31 -32.75 -21.87
C TYR A 679 5.33 -31.64 -22.23
N ILE A 680 4.87 -30.88 -21.25
CA ILE A 680 3.83 -29.85 -21.46
C ILE A 680 4.32 -28.46 -21.05
N GLY A 681 3.99 -27.44 -21.84
CA GLY A 681 4.19 -26.04 -21.49
C GLY A 681 2.97 -25.42 -20.84
N ASN A 682 2.91 -24.09 -20.89
CA ASN A 682 1.80 -23.31 -20.34
C ASN A 682 0.45 -23.77 -20.92
N LEU A 683 -0.57 -23.73 -20.07
CA LEU A 683 -1.91 -24.23 -20.38
C LEU A 683 -2.89 -23.09 -20.39
N THR A 684 -3.72 -23.00 -21.43
CA THR A 684 -4.78 -22.00 -21.54
C THR A 684 -6.13 -22.68 -21.45
N PHE A 685 -6.96 -22.16 -20.55
CA PHE A 685 -8.34 -22.58 -20.35
C PHE A 685 -9.24 -21.50 -20.96
N THR A 686 -10.06 -21.86 -21.95
CA THR A 686 -10.95 -20.95 -22.67
C THR A 686 -12.40 -21.37 -22.48
N LEU A 687 -13.21 -20.49 -21.92
CA LEU A 687 -14.64 -20.67 -21.70
C LEU A 687 -15.34 -20.92 -23.03
N ASN A 688 -16.09 -22.01 -23.09
CA ASN A 688 -16.99 -22.31 -24.18
C ASN A 688 -18.22 -21.38 -24.08
N ALA A 689 -18.28 -20.37 -24.96
CA ALA A 689 -19.37 -19.38 -24.98
C ALA A 689 -20.70 -19.94 -25.52
N THR A 690 -20.77 -21.22 -25.87
CA THR A 690 -22.01 -21.86 -26.31
C THR A 690 -22.88 -22.16 -25.08
N PRO A 691 -24.09 -21.58 -24.94
CA PRO A 691 -24.93 -21.83 -23.77
C PRO A 691 -25.26 -23.32 -23.69
N SER A 692 -25.04 -23.91 -22.51
CA SER A 692 -25.50 -25.25 -22.19
C SER A 692 -27.02 -25.31 -22.36
N SER A 693 -27.50 -26.13 -23.29
CA SER A 693 -28.92 -26.36 -23.55
C SER A 693 -29.54 -27.23 -22.46
N ASN A 694 -29.49 -26.79 -21.21
CA ASN A 694 -30.29 -27.34 -20.12
C ASN A 694 -31.16 -26.23 -19.54
N THR A 695 -31.96 -25.58 -20.39
CA THR A 695 -33.21 -24.99 -19.93
C THR A 695 -34.21 -26.13 -19.91
N GLU A 696 -34.61 -26.56 -18.72
CA GLU A 696 -35.76 -27.45 -18.55
C GLU A 696 -36.90 -26.92 -19.40
N SER A 697 -37.28 -27.69 -20.42
CA SER A 697 -38.53 -27.46 -21.12
C SER A 697 -39.64 -27.80 -20.13
N GLU A 698 -40.22 -26.79 -19.50
CA GLU A 698 -41.54 -26.90 -18.90
C GLU A 698 -42.50 -27.36 -20.00
N THR A 699 -42.77 -28.67 -20.00
CA THR A 699 -43.76 -29.29 -20.84
C THR A 699 -45.12 -28.85 -20.30
N ARG A 700 -45.67 -27.81 -20.92
CA ARG A 700 -47.04 -27.38 -20.76
C ARG A 700 -47.96 -28.47 -21.34
N SER A 701 -48.29 -29.46 -20.52
CA SER A 701 -49.30 -30.46 -20.88
C SER A 701 -50.66 -29.77 -20.93
N THR A 702 -51.24 -29.76 -22.12
CA THR A 702 -52.63 -29.40 -22.38
C THR A 702 -53.40 -30.69 -22.57
N THR A 703 -54.16 -31.11 -21.55
CA THR A 703 -55.52 -31.66 -21.70
C THR A 703 -56.26 -31.53 -20.37
#